data_AF-A0A9E2E7I8-F1
#
_entry.id   AF-A0A9E2E7I8-F1
#
_cell.length_a   1.000
_cell.length_b   1.000
_cell.length_c   1.000
_cell.angle_alpha   90.00
_cell.angle_beta   90.00
_cell.angle_gamma   90.00
#
_symmetry.space_group_name_H-M   'P 1'
#
loop_
_entity.id
_entity.type
_entity.pdbx_description
1 polymer ?
#
loop_
_entity_poly.entity_id
_entity_poly.type
_entity_poly.pdbx_seq_one_letter_code
_entity_poly.pdbx_strand_id
1 'polypeptide(L)'
;MTDNNINAGRRRKDSKLPSGRADAPVRRKPSGGGSRPTGGGGLPMPRSGKAKGGCGSFFIILLLVGYFLLSGGEGIDLGEMVQEPYLDQGYQEPAQPAPESNFTPPASTGNEEQTWLIMLYQDADDKVLEQDIFIDLNEAEKVGSSENVHIVAQLDRYRGGFSGDGNWDSTRRYYIQQDNDLSRINSQLVADLGEVSMSRGESLIDFVTWSMVTFPADKYVLILSDHGMGWPGGWTDPAPGGQDGSFIPLAARLDDHLYMMEMDQALGEIRNRTGVDKLDIIGMDACLMAQLEVFAALQPHAQYAIASEETEPALGWAYAGFLGALVENPGMSAEDLSKLVVQSYIDEDQRIVDEQVRADFLRGGSPMGGLFSPASVSAEQLAQQLEKNVTLTAVNLDKLPALMNSYNDFSFALQDERQAMIAEARNYAQSYTSIFGREVPPSYIDLGHFVQLVGNNSSNGSTAQAASDVITALNDVVVAEKHGRGKPGSTGIAIYYPNSALYRSVMTGMQSYTGIAERFANASLWDEFLTYHYSEFEFSADVEQPLTPSTDVTRAPGLGQITVSPIRVSSNVAAPDQPITLSADIQGENIGHIYLFVGYLDEVANSIYVADMDYLESPDTREVGGVYYPQWGKDGVFTLNFTWDPIVFALSDGSTSAVALFTPENYGQSAADATYSVEGLYTFAETGESRKAKLYFQDEALQSVFIFTGQEGVGAPREVTSQSGDTFTVQERWLDISASGAIEAESSQAGKTLRFGDQVFTWEQLYAAQGEYILGFLIEDMDGNQYPVYTKVSVE
;
A
#
# COMPACT_ATOMS: atom_id res chain seq x y z
N MET A 1 27.97 -4.41 -36.72
CA MET A 1 27.87 -4.67 -35.28
C MET A 1 27.90 -3.31 -34.62
N THR A 2 26.73 -2.73 -34.44
CA THR A 2 26.57 -1.54 -33.59
C THR A 2 26.85 -1.98 -32.17
N ASP A 3 27.71 -1.24 -31.46
CA ASP A 3 28.05 -1.55 -30.07
C ASP A 3 26.77 -1.42 -29.20
N ASN A 4 26.14 -2.54 -28.85
CA ASN A 4 25.02 -2.59 -27.90
C ASN A 4 25.55 -2.49 -26.45
N ASN A 5 26.47 -1.57 -26.18
CA ASN A 5 26.99 -1.30 -24.84
C ASN A 5 26.11 -0.26 -24.16
N ILE A 6 25.54 -0.60 -23.01
CA ILE A 6 24.83 0.32 -22.12
C ILE A 6 25.76 0.65 -20.96
N ASN A 7 26.10 1.93 -20.79
CA ASN A 7 26.79 2.42 -19.60
C ASN A 7 25.73 3.00 -18.67
N ALA A 8 25.24 2.20 -17.72
CA ALA A 8 24.19 2.60 -16.81
C ALA A 8 24.75 3.48 -15.68
N GLY A 9 23.96 4.48 -15.30
CA GLY A 9 24.12 5.22 -14.05
C GLY A 9 23.25 4.63 -12.94
N ARG A 10 23.40 5.20 -11.73
CA ARG A 10 22.41 5.07 -10.64
C ARG A 10 21.89 6.46 -10.30
N ARG A 11 20.72 6.53 -9.65
CA ARG A 11 20.01 7.81 -9.43
C ARG A 11 20.53 8.57 -8.22
N ARG A 12 21.06 7.90 -7.19
CA ARG A 12 21.62 8.60 -6.02
C ARG A 12 22.81 9.47 -6.43
N LYS A 13 22.79 10.74 -6.00
CA LYS A 13 23.88 11.71 -6.23
C LYS A 13 25.15 11.30 -5.47
N ASP A 14 26.24 11.10 -6.18
CA ASP A 14 27.60 11.01 -5.61
C ASP A 14 28.23 12.41 -5.39
N SER A 15 27.43 13.41 -4.97
CA SER A 15 27.88 14.81 -4.98
C SER A 15 28.59 15.28 -3.70
N LYS A 16 28.53 14.50 -2.61
CA LYS A 16 29.19 14.81 -1.33
C LYS A 16 30.22 13.72 -1.02
N LEU A 17 31.40 14.13 -0.55
CA LEU A 17 32.40 13.19 -0.05
C LEU A 17 31.81 12.40 1.12
N PRO A 18 32.01 11.07 1.18
CA PRO A 18 31.55 10.27 2.32
C PRO A 18 32.04 10.82 3.67
N SER A 19 31.15 10.84 4.68
CA SER A 19 31.42 11.44 5.99
C SER A 19 32.39 10.63 6.84
N GLY A 20 32.56 9.34 6.52
CA GLY A 20 33.43 8.42 7.23
C GLY A 20 33.53 7.06 6.54
N ARG A 21 33.91 6.03 7.30
CA ARG A 21 33.94 4.64 6.84
C ARG A 21 32.99 3.81 7.71
N ALA A 22 32.22 2.93 7.08
CA ALA A 22 31.31 2.02 7.75
C ALA A 22 32.05 0.97 8.59
N ASP A 23 31.40 0.53 9.66
CA ASP A 23 31.82 -0.65 10.43
C ASP A 23 31.52 -1.92 9.61
N ALA A 24 32.37 -2.94 9.76
CA ALA A 24 32.10 -4.26 9.18
C ALA A 24 30.88 -4.90 9.87
N PRO A 25 29.81 -5.25 9.13
CA PRO A 25 28.63 -5.90 9.71
C PRO A 25 28.97 -7.34 10.13
N VAL A 26 28.35 -7.81 11.22
CA VAL A 26 28.57 -9.14 11.78
C VAL A 26 27.24 -9.86 11.95
N ARG A 27 27.16 -11.07 11.40
CA ARG A 27 25.99 -11.94 11.51
C ARG A 27 25.96 -12.66 12.86
N ARG A 28 24.86 -12.51 13.60
CA ARG A 28 24.62 -13.18 14.88
C ARG A 28 23.76 -14.43 14.66
N LYS A 29 24.38 -15.60 14.47
CA LYS A 29 23.64 -16.88 14.42
C LYS A 29 23.28 -17.35 15.84
N PRO A 30 22.03 -17.75 16.12
CA PRO A 30 21.68 -18.30 17.43
C PRO A 30 22.51 -19.56 17.71
N SER A 31 23.12 -19.64 18.90
CA SER A 31 23.89 -20.81 19.32
C SER A 31 22.96 -22.02 19.43
N GLY A 32 23.07 -22.99 18.52
CA GLY A 32 22.23 -24.18 18.49
C GLY A 32 22.26 -24.96 19.81
N GLY A 33 21.14 -24.92 20.54
CA GLY A 33 20.81 -25.89 21.58
C GLY A 33 20.52 -27.23 20.93
N GLY A 34 21.53 -28.09 20.84
CA GLY A 34 21.40 -29.42 20.27
C GLY A 34 20.57 -30.36 21.16
N SER A 35 19.27 -30.43 20.94
CA SER A 35 18.44 -31.59 21.31
C SER A 35 18.23 -32.46 20.06
N ARG A 36 19.10 -33.45 19.89
CA ARG A 36 18.91 -34.55 18.93
C ARG A 36 17.79 -35.47 19.44
N PRO A 37 16.74 -35.76 18.65
CA PRO A 37 15.94 -36.95 18.85
C PRO A 37 16.73 -38.16 18.36
N THR A 38 16.93 -39.12 19.25
CA THR A 38 17.53 -40.43 18.93
C THR A 38 16.52 -41.34 18.24
N GLY A 39 16.87 -41.82 17.06
CA GLY A 39 16.27 -42.97 16.37
C GLY A 39 16.62 -42.86 14.88
N GLY A 40 17.25 -43.80 14.19
CA GLY A 40 17.61 -45.18 14.45
C GLY A 40 17.59 -45.87 13.07
N GLY A 41 18.71 -46.48 12.65
CA GLY A 41 18.75 -47.33 11.45
C GLY A 41 19.70 -46.84 10.36
N GLY A 42 20.97 -47.23 10.45
CA GLY A 42 21.96 -47.00 9.41
C GLY A 42 21.98 -48.08 8.33
N LEU A 43 22.54 -47.73 7.17
CA LEU A 43 23.25 -48.63 6.26
C LEU A 43 24.49 -47.88 5.71
N PRO A 44 25.66 -48.53 5.56
CA PRO A 44 26.94 -47.86 5.38
C PRO A 44 27.35 -47.74 3.91
N MET A 45 27.95 -46.61 3.52
CA MET A 45 28.70 -46.45 2.27
C MET A 45 30.10 -45.87 2.55
N PRO A 46 31.11 -46.18 1.72
CA PRO A 46 32.48 -46.38 2.16
C PRO A 46 33.31 -45.09 2.16
N ARG A 47 34.27 -45.02 3.11
CA ARG A 47 35.38 -44.06 3.12
C ARG A 47 36.49 -44.46 2.15
N SER A 48 36.79 -43.61 1.17
CA SER A 48 38.16 -43.29 0.68
C SER A 48 38.03 -42.23 -0.42
N GLY A 49 38.85 -41.20 -0.57
CA GLY A 49 40.14 -40.92 0.04
C GLY A 49 40.58 -39.46 -0.20
N LYS A 50 41.72 -39.11 0.39
CA LYS A 50 42.36 -37.80 0.27
C LYS A 50 42.89 -37.59 -1.16
N ALA A 51 42.58 -36.46 -1.77
CA ALA A 51 43.39 -35.88 -2.85
C ALA A 51 43.47 -34.36 -2.70
N LYS A 52 44.68 -33.84 -2.90
CA LYS A 52 45.10 -32.44 -2.78
C LYS A 52 44.72 -31.66 -4.05
N GLY A 53 44.38 -30.38 -3.86
CA GLY A 53 44.80 -29.22 -4.67
C GLY A 53 44.49 -29.23 -6.18
N GLY A 54 43.61 -28.33 -6.61
CA GLY A 54 43.51 -27.91 -8.01
C GLY A 54 42.41 -26.88 -8.25
N CYS A 55 42.79 -25.72 -8.79
CA CYS A 55 42.00 -24.55 -9.23
C CYS A 55 40.84 -24.84 -10.21
N GLY A 56 39.85 -25.66 -9.83
CA GLY A 56 38.76 -26.06 -10.74
C GLY A 56 37.32 -25.77 -10.26
N SER A 57 37.13 -25.29 -9.03
CA SER A 57 35.79 -25.26 -8.40
C SER A 57 35.05 -23.92 -8.48
N PHE A 58 35.66 -22.88 -9.05
CA PHE A 58 35.09 -21.53 -9.07
C PHE A 58 34.02 -21.27 -10.14
N PHE A 59 33.79 -22.20 -11.07
CA PHE A 59 32.80 -22.03 -12.16
C PHE A 59 31.43 -22.67 -11.88
N ILE A 60 31.31 -23.53 -10.86
CA ILE A 60 30.04 -24.22 -10.55
C ILE A 60 29.25 -23.48 -9.44
N ILE A 61 29.90 -22.58 -8.70
CA ILE A 61 29.32 -21.83 -7.59
C ILE A 61 28.39 -20.69 -8.07
N LEU A 62 28.63 -20.13 -9.26
CA LEU A 62 27.85 -19.02 -9.82
C LEU A 62 26.55 -19.44 -10.52
N LEU A 63 26.39 -20.71 -10.90
CA LEU A 63 25.20 -21.22 -11.61
C LEU A 63 24.09 -21.74 -10.67
N LEU A 64 24.38 -21.96 -9.39
CA LEU A 64 23.43 -22.54 -8.42
C LEU A 64 22.77 -21.51 -7.50
N VAL A 65 23.21 -20.24 -7.52
CA VAL A 65 22.57 -19.12 -6.81
C VAL A 65 21.20 -18.77 -7.42
N GLY A 66 21.00 -19.05 -8.72
CA GLY A 66 19.71 -18.82 -9.38
C GLY A 66 18.59 -19.75 -8.91
N TYR A 67 18.88 -20.98 -8.46
CA TYR A 67 17.82 -21.97 -8.20
C TYR A 67 16.94 -21.64 -6.97
N PHE A 68 17.49 -20.99 -5.94
CA PHE A 68 16.73 -20.64 -4.73
C PHE A 68 15.84 -19.39 -4.91
N LEU A 69 16.13 -18.56 -5.92
CA LEU A 69 15.28 -17.43 -6.34
C LEU A 69 14.32 -17.80 -7.49
N LEU A 70 14.50 -18.98 -8.10
CA LEU A 70 13.68 -19.49 -9.21
C LEU A 70 12.63 -20.53 -8.79
N SER A 71 12.56 -20.94 -7.52
CA SER A 71 11.49 -21.81 -7.04
C SER A 71 10.31 -21.00 -6.54
N GLY A 72 9.46 -20.57 -7.47
CA GLY A 72 8.04 -20.45 -7.13
C GLY A 72 7.53 -21.80 -6.62
N GLY A 73 7.00 -21.81 -5.41
CA GLY A 73 6.27 -22.96 -4.85
C GLY A 73 6.76 -23.42 -3.49
N GLU A 74 6.50 -22.66 -2.44
CA GLU A 74 5.40 -22.97 -1.50
C GLU A 74 4.62 -21.65 -1.33
N GLY A 75 3.33 -21.73 -0.95
CA GLY A 75 2.37 -20.63 -1.10
C GLY A 75 2.82 -19.31 -0.47
N ILE A 76 2.17 -18.20 -0.86
CA ILE A 76 2.23 -16.94 -0.13
C ILE A 76 1.91 -17.26 1.33
N ASP A 77 2.93 -17.28 2.18
CA ASP A 77 2.77 -17.36 3.61
C ASP A 77 2.30 -15.96 4.03
N LEU A 78 0.98 -15.81 4.23
CA LEU A 78 0.40 -14.59 4.80
C LEU A 78 0.79 -14.41 6.29
N GLY A 79 1.86 -15.08 6.74
CA GLY A 79 2.14 -15.36 8.12
C GLY A 79 1.10 -16.30 8.74
N GLU A 80 1.51 -17.06 9.75
CA GLU A 80 0.56 -17.32 10.82
C GLU A 80 0.20 -15.96 11.42
N MET A 81 -1.02 -15.48 11.15
CA MET A 81 -1.66 -14.52 12.04
C MET A 81 -1.80 -15.22 13.39
N VAL A 82 -0.73 -15.16 14.19
CA VAL A 82 -0.73 -15.66 15.55
C VAL A 82 -1.66 -14.73 16.31
N GLN A 83 -2.89 -15.18 16.46
CA GLN A 83 -3.80 -14.73 17.48
C GLN A 83 -3.02 -14.78 18.80
N GLU A 84 -2.70 -13.62 19.37
CA GLU A 84 -2.33 -13.58 20.78
C GLU A 84 -3.47 -14.30 21.52
N PRO A 85 -3.18 -15.26 22.40
CA PRO A 85 -4.24 -15.98 23.10
C PRO A 85 -5.05 -14.97 23.89
N TYR A 86 -6.20 -14.62 23.33
CA TYR A 86 -7.24 -13.90 24.05
C TYR A 86 -7.57 -14.80 25.23
N LEU A 87 -7.24 -14.34 26.44
CA LEU A 87 -7.72 -14.98 27.64
C LEU A 87 -9.22 -14.70 27.69
N ASP A 88 -9.98 -15.56 27.01
CA ASP A 88 -11.42 -15.69 27.16
C ASP A 88 -11.71 -15.96 28.63
N GLN A 89 -11.96 -14.89 29.39
CA GLN A 89 -12.58 -14.96 30.69
C GLN A 89 -14.10 -14.88 30.53
N GLY A 90 -14.68 -15.68 29.63
CA GLY A 90 -16.09 -16.08 29.64
C GLY A 90 -17.05 -14.99 30.09
N TYR A 91 -16.94 -13.80 29.49
CA TYR A 91 -17.76 -12.67 29.87
C TYR A 91 -19.14 -12.87 29.26
N GLN A 92 -20.08 -13.36 30.06
CA GLN A 92 -21.50 -13.20 29.76
C GLN A 92 -21.93 -11.83 30.28
N GLU A 93 -22.20 -10.94 29.35
CA GLU A 93 -22.70 -9.61 29.66
C GLU A 93 -24.11 -9.69 30.27
N PRO A 94 -24.36 -9.03 31.41
CA PRO A 94 -25.71 -8.76 31.86
C PRO A 94 -26.34 -7.73 30.91
N ALA A 95 -27.45 -8.06 30.27
CA ALA A 95 -28.25 -7.11 29.51
C ALA A 95 -28.58 -5.88 30.38
N GLN A 96 -27.82 -4.80 30.23
CA GLN A 96 -28.19 -3.51 30.76
C GLN A 96 -29.18 -2.88 29.79
N PRO A 97 -30.34 -2.41 30.25
CA PRO A 97 -31.22 -1.64 29.40
C PRO A 97 -30.47 -0.38 28.97
N ALA A 98 -30.48 -0.10 27.66
CA ALA A 98 -29.93 1.13 27.09
C ALA A 98 -30.41 2.33 27.92
N PRO A 99 -29.53 3.30 28.26
CA PRO A 99 -30.00 4.53 28.87
C PRO A 99 -31.04 5.17 27.94
N GLU A 100 -32.26 5.37 28.46
CA GLU A 100 -33.32 6.08 27.74
C GLU A 100 -32.83 7.49 27.45
N SER A 101 -32.44 7.72 26.20
CA SER A 101 -32.12 9.04 25.70
C SER A 101 -33.38 9.88 25.66
N ASN A 102 -33.33 11.05 26.30
CA ASN A 102 -34.38 12.08 26.20
C ASN A 102 -34.28 12.88 24.89
N PHE A 103 -33.56 12.36 23.87
CA PHE A 103 -33.45 13.01 22.59
C PHE A 103 -34.81 13.07 21.88
N THR A 104 -35.20 14.28 21.48
CA THR A 104 -36.33 14.49 20.59
C THR A 104 -35.76 15.01 19.28
N PRO A 105 -35.92 14.30 18.16
CA PRO A 105 -35.43 14.76 16.88
C PRO A 105 -35.99 16.15 16.56
N PRO A 106 -35.14 17.13 16.21
CA PRO A 106 -35.60 18.43 15.75
C PRO A 106 -36.44 18.23 14.47
N ALA A 107 -37.58 18.91 14.40
CA ALA A 107 -38.36 18.92 13.17
C ALA A 107 -37.63 19.77 12.12
N SER A 108 -37.54 19.29 10.89
CA SER A 108 -37.11 20.15 9.78
C SER A 108 -38.17 21.22 9.54
N THR A 109 -37.80 22.49 9.72
CA THR A 109 -38.69 23.66 9.57
C THR A 109 -38.39 24.48 8.32
N GLY A 110 -37.49 24.00 7.45
CA GLY A 110 -37.05 24.68 6.24
C GLY A 110 -38.20 24.99 5.29
N ASN A 111 -38.43 26.29 5.02
CA ASN A 111 -39.31 26.73 3.94
C ASN A 111 -38.52 26.75 2.62
N GLU A 112 -38.95 25.94 1.65
CA GLU A 112 -38.64 26.02 0.22
C GLU A 112 -37.15 25.89 -0.19
N GLU A 113 -36.74 24.61 -0.34
CA GLU A 113 -35.68 24.01 -1.19
C GLU A 113 -34.47 23.36 -0.47
N GLN A 114 -34.52 22.00 -0.46
CA GLN A 114 -33.49 20.99 -0.15
C GLN A 114 -33.01 20.86 1.31
N THR A 115 -33.36 19.72 1.91
CA THR A 115 -32.87 19.26 3.22
C THR A 115 -31.87 18.11 3.06
N TRP A 116 -30.88 18.03 3.95
CA TRP A 116 -29.80 17.04 3.93
C TRP A 116 -29.74 16.24 5.23
N LEU A 117 -29.47 14.95 5.11
CA LEU A 117 -29.01 14.10 6.19
C LEU A 117 -27.60 13.59 5.87
N ILE A 118 -26.63 13.94 6.73
CA ILE A 118 -25.26 13.46 6.71
C ILE A 118 -25.10 12.41 7.81
N MET A 119 -24.67 11.21 7.44
CA MET A 119 -24.51 10.06 8.34
C MET A 119 -23.04 9.67 8.37
N LEU A 120 -22.43 9.77 9.55
CA LEU A 120 -21.03 9.41 9.80
C LEU A 120 -20.99 8.03 10.48
N TYR A 121 -20.51 7.01 9.80
CA TYR A 121 -20.30 5.67 10.33
C TYR A 121 -18.81 5.50 10.63
N GLN A 122 -18.44 5.72 11.88
CA GLN A 122 -17.07 5.93 12.32
C GLN A 122 -16.64 4.76 13.19
N ASP A 123 -15.92 3.82 12.59
CA ASP A 123 -15.38 2.67 13.29
C ASP A 123 -13.98 3.02 13.82
N ALA A 124 -13.94 3.41 15.09
CA ALA A 124 -12.72 3.78 15.79
C ALA A 124 -12.37 2.76 16.89
N ASP A 125 -12.94 1.54 16.86
CA ASP A 125 -12.46 0.38 17.64
C ASP A 125 -11.15 -0.17 17.06
N ASP A 126 -10.25 0.75 16.73
CA ASP A 126 -8.90 0.47 16.29
C ASP A 126 -7.90 1.25 17.15
N LYS A 127 -6.93 0.51 17.71
CA LYS A 127 -5.88 1.05 18.60
C LYS A 127 -5.04 2.17 17.96
N VAL A 128 -5.08 2.25 16.64
CA VAL A 128 -4.26 3.11 15.80
C VAL A 128 -5.10 4.34 15.39
N LEU A 129 -6.29 4.15 14.80
CA LEU A 129 -7.13 5.23 14.26
C LEU A 129 -8.06 5.91 15.27
N GLU A 130 -8.23 5.38 16.50
CA GLU A 130 -9.18 5.90 17.49
C GLU A 130 -9.12 7.43 17.65
N GLN A 131 -7.91 7.99 17.79
CA GLN A 131 -7.74 9.43 18.00
C GLN A 131 -8.10 10.27 16.77
N ASP A 132 -7.78 9.79 15.57
CA ASP A 132 -7.99 10.57 14.34
C ASP A 132 -9.47 10.66 14.01
N ILE A 133 -10.17 9.52 14.03
CA ILE A 133 -11.61 9.45 13.79
C ILE A 133 -12.38 10.24 14.87
N PHE A 134 -11.89 10.22 16.12
CA PHE A 134 -12.42 11.08 17.17
C PHE A 134 -12.26 12.57 16.83
N ILE A 135 -11.10 13.00 16.33
CA ILE A 135 -10.85 14.39 15.92
C ILE A 135 -11.77 14.78 14.75
N ASP A 136 -11.95 13.89 13.77
CA ASP A 136 -12.82 14.11 12.60
C ASP A 136 -14.27 14.38 13.03
N LEU A 137 -14.76 13.67 14.04
CA LEU A 137 -16.08 13.95 14.62
C LEU A 137 -16.13 15.35 15.26
N ASN A 138 -15.08 15.79 15.96
CA ASN A 138 -15.02 17.14 16.51
C ASN A 138 -14.87 18.21 15.41
N GLU A 139 -14.24 17.89 14.28
CA GLU A 139 -14.24 18.77 13.10
C GLU A 139 -15.66 18.97 12.56
N ALA A 140 -16.47 17.90 12.52
CA ALA A 140 -17.89 18.02 12.19
C ALA A 140 -18.66 18.88 13.23
N GLU A 141 -18.31 18.80 14.52
CA GLU A 141 -18.87 19.65 15.59
C GLU A 141 -18.54 21.14 15.42
N LYS A 142 -17.43 21.51 14.77
CA LYS A 142 -17.16 22.94 14.47
C LYS A 142 -18.27 23.58 13.61
N VAL A 143 -18.96 22.75 12.82
CA VAL A 143 -20.07 23.17 11.96
C VAL A 143 -21.40 22.86 12.63
N GLY A 144 -21.62 21.61 13.03
CA GLY A 144 -22.86 21.13 13.63
C GLY A 144 -24.07 21.08 12.69
N SER A 145 -25.15 20.50 13.18
CA SER A 145 -26.43 20.45 12.45
C SER A 145 -27.14 21.82 12.42
N SER A 146 -27.91 22.07 11.36
CA SER A 146 -28.77 23.26 11.15
C SER A 146 -30.24 22.88 10.95
N GLU A 147 -31.10 23.84 10.58
CA GLU A 147 -32.51 23.56 10.26
C GLU A 147 -32.70 22.75 8.95
N ASN A 148 -31.75 22.85 8.01
CA ASN A 148 -31.82 22.21 6.70
C ASN A 148 -30.78 21.08 6.53
N VAL A 149 -29.81 20.97 7.42
CA VAL A 149 -28.74 19.96 7.36
C VAL A 149 -28.66 19.27 8.71
N HIS A 150 -29.08 18.01 8.77
CA HIS A 150 -28.92 17.18 9.95
C HIS A 150 -27.66 16.32 9.81
N ILE A 151 -26.83 16.29 10.85
CA ILE A 151 -25.61 15.50 10.89
C ILE A 151 -25.72 14.56 12.10
N VAL A 152 -25.53 13.27 11.85
CA VAL A 152 -25.55 12.22 12.87
C VAL A 152 -24.35 11.31 12.73
N ALA A 153 -23.87 10.80 13.85
CA ALA A 153 -22.75 9.86 13.88
C ALA A 153 -23.09 8.61 14.68
N GLN A 154 -22.54 7.47 14.27
CA GLN A 154 -22.30 6.31 15.11
C GLN A 154 -20.80 6.13 15.22
N LEU A 155 -20.26 6.29 16.42
CA LEU A 155 -18.84 6.20 16.73
C LEU A 155 -18.62 5.03 17.68
N ASP A 156 -17.76 4.10 17.27
CA ASP A 156 -17.24 3.04 18.12
C ASP A 156 -15.81 3.34 18.53
N ARG A 157 -15.38 3.07 19.77
CA ARG A 157 -14.06 3.51 20.24
C ARG A 157 -13.24 2.38 20.82
N TYR A 158 -11.95 2.41 20.52
CA TYR A 158 -11.04 1.40 21.01
C TYR A 158 -10.83 1.43 22.51
N ARG A 159 -10.68 0.23 23.07
CA ARG A 159 -10.23 0.07 24.45
C ARG A 159 -8.74 0.39 24.61
N GLY A 160 -8.41 1.68 24.65
CA GLY A 160 -7.12 2.20 25.10
C GLY A 160 -6.15 2.66 24.00
N GLY A 161 -6.66 3.04 22.83
CA GLY A 161 -5.88 3.63 21.73
C GLY A 161 -5.72 5.13 21.93
N PHE A 162 -6.72 5.76 22.57
CA PHE A 162 -6.78 7.17 22.88
C PHE A 162 -7.50 7.42 24.21
N SER A 163 -6.79 8.03 25.17
CA SER A 163 -7.35 8.29 26.51
C SER A 163 -8.25 9.53 26.62
N GLY A 164 -8.44 10.27 25.52
CA GLY A 164 -9.23 11.49 25.50
C GLY A 164 -10.70 11.27 25.79
N ASP A 165 -11.33 12.32 26.31
CA ASP A 165 -12.77 12.38 26.61
C ASP A 165 -13.31 11.20 27.44
N GLY A 166 -12.53 10.75 28.42
CA GLY A 166 -12.95 9.74 29.40
C GLY A 166 -12.66 8.29 29.03
N ASN A 167 -12.03 8.02 27.87
CA ASN A 167 -11.57 6.68 27.46
C ASN A 167 -12.68 5.62 27.56
N TRP A 168 -13.85 5.93 27.01
CA TRP A 168 -14.93 4.96 26.87
C TRP A 168 -14.71 4.10 25.62
N ASP A 169 -15.20 2.87 25.65
CA ASP A 169 -15.02 1.84 24.62
C ASP A 169 -16.33 1.43 23.91
N SER A 170 -17.49 1.81 24.44
CA SER A 170 -18.81 1.47 23.85
C SER A 170 -19.11 2.17 22.51
N THR A 171 -19.89 1.55 21.64
CA THR A 171 -20.50 2.19 20.46
C THR A 171 -21.61 3.18 20.81
N ARG A 172 -21.55 4.40 20.27
CA ARG A 172 -22.47 5.49 20.61
C ARG A 172 -23.01 6.24 19.41
N ARG A 173 -24.26 6.70 19.51
CA ARG A 173 -24.91 7.58 18.52
C ARG A 173 -24.99 9.02 18.99
N TYR A 174 -24.65 9.94 18.11
CA TYR A 174 -24.66 11.38 18.39
C TYR A 174 -25.50 12.15 17.36
N TYR A 175 -26.21 13.18 17.83
CA TYR A 175 -26.74 14.24 16.99
C TYR A 175 -25.77 15.41 17.07
N ILE A 176 -25.14 15.75 15.94
CA ILE A 176 -23.98 16.63 15.94
C ILE A 176 -24.42 18.07 16.19
N GLN A 177 -23.90 18.67 17.25
CA GLN A 177 -24.20 20.05 17.66
C GLN A 177 -22.98 20.92 17.45
N GLN A 178 -23.23 22.20 17.13
CA GLN A 178 -22.13 23.11 16.90
C GLN A 178 -21.42 23.48 18.20
N ASP A 179 -20.11 23.30 18.23
CA ASP A 179 -19.23 23.93 19.20
C ASP A 179 -17.86 24.29 18.57
N ASN A 180 -16.82 24.52 19.36
CA ASN A 180 -15.49 24.90 18.85
C ASN A 180 -14.36 24.15 19.59
N ASP A 181 -14.69 23.18 20.43
CA ASP A 181 -13.77 22.39 21.23
C ASP A 181 -13.38 21.14 20.45
N LEU A 182 -12.17 21.13 19.88
CA LEU A 182 -11.67 19.98 19.11
C LEU A 182 -11.14 18.83 19.99
N SER A 183 -11.34 18.89 21.31
CA SER A 183 -10.77 17.93 22.25
C SER A 183 -11.79 17.05 22.97
N ARG A 184 -13.10 17.34 22.80
CA ARG A 184 -14.18 16.69 23.54
C ARG A 184 -15.47 16.74 22.73
N ILE A 185 -16.14 15.60 22.61
CA ILE A 185 -17.43 15.49 21.96
C ILE A 185 -18.48 16.18 22.86
N ASN A 186 -18.99 17.35 22.43
CA ASN A 186 -20.06 18.04 23.15
C ASN A 186 -21.44 17.81 22.55
N SER A 187 -21.51 17.08 21.43
CA SER A 187 -22.75 16.68 20.76
C SER A 187 -23.67 15.89 21.68
N GLN A 188 -24.95 15.99 21.39
CA GLN A 188 -25.95 15.32 22.18
C GLN A 188 -25.88 13.80 21.95
N LEU A 189 -25.56 13.05 23.01
CA LEU A 189 -25.65 11.59 23.01
C LEU A 189 -27.12 11.17 22.81
N VAL A 190 -27.36 10.46 21.70
CA VAL A 190 -28.68 9.97 21.29
C VAL A 190 -28.90 8.53 21.74
N ALA A 191 -27.86 7.70 21.75
CA ALA A 191 -27.92 6.35 22.30
C ALA A 191 -26.52 5.87 22.67
N ASP A 192 -26.43 5.08 23.73
CA ASP A 192 -25.27 4.24 24.03
C ASP A 192 -25.70 2.80 23.75
N LEU A 193 -25.07 2.16 22.76
CA LEU A 193 -25.46 0.85 22.26
C LEU A 193 -24.71 -0.28 22.98
N GLY A 194 -23.76 0.04 23.86
CA GLY A 194 -22.73 -0.89 24.28
C GLY A 194 -21.80 -1.23 23.11
N GLU A 195 -21.06 -2.34 23.22
CA GLU A 195 -20.18 -2.83 22.16
C GLU A 195 -21.00 -3.42 20.99
N VAL A 196 -20.76 -2.93 19.77
CA VAL A 196 -21.42 -3.40 18.55
C VAL A 196 -20.40 -3.52 17.44
N SER A 197 -20.31 -4.71 16.83
CA SER A 197 -19.36 -4.94 15.74
C SER A 197 -19.72 -4.12 14.50
N MET A 198 -18.95 -3.07 14.24
CA MET A 198 -19.04 -2.13 13.14
C MET A 198 -18.64 -2.76 11.79
N SER A 199 -17.89 -3.87 11.84
CA SER A 199 -17.54 -4.70 10.69
C SER A 199 -18.70 -5.55 10.13
N ARG A 200 -19.89 -5.55 10.79
CA ARG A 200 -21.07 -6.30 10.32
C ARG A 200 -22.04 -5.46 9.48
N GLY A 201 -22.53 -6.07 8.41
CA GLY A 201 -23.59 -5.50 7.57
C GLY A 201 -24.86 -5.14 8.36
N GLU A 202 -25.22 -5.90 9.40
CA GLU A 202 -26.38 -5.60 10.25
C GLU A 202 -26.24 -4.28 11.02
N SER A 203 -25.03 -3.96 11.50
CA SER A 203 -24.75 -2.71 12.23
C SER A 203 -24.90 -1.50 11.33
N LEU A 204 -24.39 -1.61 10.09
CA LEU A 204 -24.56 -0.61 9.04
C LEU A 204 -26.04 -0.43 8.68
N ILE A 205 -26.78 -1.53 8.47
CA ILE A 205 -28.23 -1.49 8.18
C ILE A 205 -28.98 -0.78 9.30
N ASP A 206 -28.71 -1.12 10.57
CA ASP A 206 -29.39 -0.55 11.72
C ASP A 206 -29.16 0.97 11.82
N PHE A 207 -27.89 1.41 11.75
CA PHE A 207 -27.54 2.82 11.85
C PHE A 207 -28.17 3.66 10.74
N VAL A 208 -28.01 3.25 9.48
CA VAL A 208 -28.47 4.05 8.33
C VAL A 208 -30.00 4.08 8.28
N THR A 209 -30.65 2.93 8.52
CA THR A 209 -32.13 2.87 8.56
C THR A 209 -32.67 3.74 9.69
N TRP A 210 -32.09 3.65 10.90
CA TRP A 210 -32.47 4.47 12.04
C TRP A 210 -32.31 5.96 11.72
N SER A 211 -31.19 6.36 11.12
CA SER A 211 -30.89 7.74 10.78
C SER A 211 -31.91 8.32 9.80
N MET A 212 -32.20 7.60 8.71
CA MET A 212 -33.14 8.05 7.68
C MET A 212 -34.60 8.11 8.16
N VAL A 213 -35.00 7.19 9.05
CA VAL A 213 -36.34 7.20 9.65
C VAL A 213 -36.47 8.34 10.67
N THR A 214 -35.41 8.61 11.43
CA THR A 214 -35.41 9.62 12.50
C THR A 214 -35.27 11.05 11.96
N PHE A 215 -34.50 11.22 10.88
CA PHE A 215 -34.21 12.50 10.24
C PHE A 215 -34.49 12.45 8.73
N PRO A 216 -35.76 12.39 8.30
CA PRO A 216 -36.09 12.37 6.87
C PRO A 216 -35.58 13.64 6.18
N ALA A 217 -34.93 13.46 5.03
CA ALA A 217 -34.34 14.53 4.24
C ALA A 217 -34.61 14.32 2.73
N ASP A 218 -34.38 15.36 1.94
CA ASP A 218 -34.42 15.28 0.48
C ASP A 218 -33.15 14.64 -0.08
N LYS A 219 -32.03 14.77 0.63
CA LYS A 219 -30.71 14.28 0.24
C LYS A 219 -30.03 13.50 1.34
N TYR A 220 -29.38 12.40 0.98
CA TYR A 220 -28.73 11.49 1.93
C TYR A 220 -27.26 11.28 1.58
N VAL A 221 -26.39 11.51 2.56
CA VAL A 221 -24.95 11.27 2.48
C VAL A 221 -24.56 10.27 3.56
N LEU A 222 -23.86 9.22 3.18
CA LEU A 222 -23.25 8.26 4.09
C LEU A 222 -21.73 8.32 3.92
N ILE A 223 -21.00 8.57 5.00
CA ILE A 223 -19.54 8.52 5.03
C ILE A 223 -19.14 7.42 5.99
N LEU A 224 -18.29 6.50 5.53
CA LEU A 224 -17.75 5.41 6.34
C LEU A 224 -16.24 5.64 6.52
N SER A 225 -15.78 5.62 7.78
CA SER A 225 -14.39 5.89 8.15
C SER A 225 -13.79 4.71 8.92
N ASP A 226 -12.70 4.15 8.39
CA ASP A 226 -11.77 3.19 9.02
C ASP A 226 -10.66 2.80 8.00
N HIS A 227 -9.92 1.72 8.24
CA HIS A 227 -9.12 1.00 7.26
C HIS A 227 -9.91 0.52 6.04
N GLY A 228 -9.24 0.58 4.89
CA GLY A 228 -9.72 0.03 3.62
C GLY A 228 -8.65 -0.81 2.93
N MET A 229 -9.09 -1.78 2.15
CA MET A 229 -8.25 -2.72 1.40
C MET A 229 -8.57 -2.78 -0.09
N GLY A 230 -9.56 -2.01 -0.57
CA GLY A 230 -10.06 -2.06 -1.95
C GLY A 230 -11.09 -3.19 -2.13
N TRP A 231 -10.96 -4.00 -3.17
CA TRP A 231 -11.90 -5.10 -3.46
C TRP A 231 -12.12 -6.09 -2.29
N PRO A 232 -11.15 -6.37 -1.38
CA PRO A 232 -11.42 -7.21 -0.23
C PRO A 232 -12.42 -6.59 0.77
N GLY A 233 -12.57 -5.27 0.82
CA GLY A 233 -13.38 -4.58 1.84
C GLY A 233 -12.52 -3.78 2.83
N GLY A 234 -12.97 -3.66 4.08
CA GLY A 234 -12.35 -2.82 5.12
C GLY A 234 -13.13 -2.89 6.43
N TRP A 235 -13.15 -1.79 7.21
CA TRP A 235 -13.93 -1.63 8.46
C TRP A 235 -13.71 -2.80 9.41
N THR A 236 -12.53 -2.80 10.03
CA THR A 236 -12.03 -3.87 10.88
C THR A 236 -12.37 -3.59 12.33
N ASP A 237 -13.17 -4.47 12.93
CA ASP A 237 -13.63 -4.27 14.30
C ASP A 237 -13.38 -5.53 15.15
N PRO A 238 -12.33 -5.53 15.99
CA PRO A 238 -11.97 -6.66 16.82
C PRO A 238 -12.91 -6.90 18.03
N ALA A 239 -13.82 -5.97 18.37
CA ALA A 239 -14.69 -6.10 19.54
C ALA A 239 -16.16 -5.69 19.28
N PRO A 240 -17.13 -6.61 19.44
CA PRO A 240 -17.00 -8.00 19.84
C PRO A 240 -16.53 -8.87 18.67
N GLY A 241 -15.35 -9.49 18.82
CA GLY A 241 -14.82 -10.41 17.83
C GLY A 241 -15.79 -11.52 17.45
N GLY A 242 -15.75 -11.91 16.18
CA GLY A 242 -16.62 -12.89 15.55
C GLY A 242 -15.87 -13.79 14.57
N GLN A 243 -16.59 -14.77 14.03
CA GLN A 243 -16.16 -15.52 12.85
C GLN A 243 -17.29 -15.43 11.83
N ASP A 244 -17.02 -14.85 10.67
CA ASP A 244 -18.05 -14.64 9.65
C ASP A 244 -18.37 -15.93 8.88
N GLY A 245 -17.60 -17.01 9.11
CA GLY A 245 -17.94 -18.35 8.64
C GLY A 245 -17.95 -18.50 7.12
N SER A 246 -17.26 -17.59 6.41
CA SER A 246 -17.19 -17.56 4.95
C SER A 246 -16.50 -18.81 4.38
N PHE A 247 -16.95 -19.26 3.21
CA PHE A 247 -16.28 -20.31 2.42
C PHE A 247 -15.28 -19.73 1.41
N ILE A 248 -15.22 -18.41 1.28
CA ILE A 248 -14.28 -17.73 0.40
C ILE A 248 -12.90 -17.72 1.09
N PRO A 249 -11.81 -18.18 0.44
CA PRO A 249 -10.54 -18.40 1.12
C PRO A 249 -10.00 -17.19 1.88
N LEU A 250 -10.00 -16.00 1.26
CA LEU A 250 -9.56 -14.75 1.90
C LEU A 250 -10.42 -14.40 3.12
N ALA A 251 -11.74 -14.39 2.94
CA ALA A 251 -12.68 -14.04 4.00
C ALA A 251 -12.72 -15.08 5.14
N ALA A 252 -12.43 -16.35 4.85
CA ALA A 252 -12.32 -17.40 5.86
C ALA A 252 -11.05 -17.27 6.72
N ARG A 253 -10.10 -16.43 6.30
CA ARG A 253 -8.81 -16.23 6.98
C ARG A 253 -8.78 -14.92 7.75
N LEU A 254 -9.43 -13.89 7.24
CA LEU A 254 -9.54 -12.56 7.82
C LEU A 254 -10.90 -12.47 8.54
N ASP A 255 -10.94 -12.60 9.86
CA ASP A 255 -12.18 -12.40 10.63
C ASP A 255 -12.41 -10.90 10.88
N ASP A 256 -13.64 -10.48 11.18
CA ASP A 256 -13.98 -9.14 11.68
C ASP A 256 -13.79 -7.98 10.67
N HIS A 257 -14.11 -8.21 9.39
CA HIS A 257 -14.05 -7.20 8.33
C HIS A 257 -15.39 -7.08 7.60
N LEU A 258 -15.77 -5.87 7.20
CA LEU A 258 -16.89 -5.66 6.28
C LEU A 258 -16.43 -5.88 4.83
N TYR A 259 -16.83 -7.01 4.25
CA TYR A 259 -16.47 -7.35 2.87
C TYR A 259 -17.34 -6.64 1.83
N MET A 260 -16.83 -6.45 0.61
CA MET A 260 -17.54 -5.70 -0.43
C MET A 260 -18.91 -6.28 -0.82
N MET A 261 -19.04 -7.61 -0.91
CA MET A 261 -20.34 -8.26 -1.17
C MET A 261 -21.32 -8.11 -0.03
N GLU A 262 -20.86 -8.05 1.22
CA GLU A 262 -21.71 -7.82 2.39
C GLU A 262 -22.17 -6.36 2.46
N MET A 263 -21.29 -5.43 2.12
CA MET A 263 -21.63 -4.01 1.99
C MET A 263 -22.67 -3.77 0.89
N ASP A 264 -22.51 -4.37 -0.29
CA ASP A 264 -23.51 -4.31 -1.37
C ASP A 264 -24.88 -4.84 -0.90
N GLN A 265 -24.89 -5.97 -0.20
CA GLN A 265 -26.12 -6.53 0.37
C GLN A 265 -26.74 -5.61 1.43
N ALA A 266 -25.94 -5.05 2.34
CA ALA A 266 -26.38 -4.14 3.38
C ALA A 266 -27.01 -2.86 2.81
N LEU A 267 -26.35 -2.24 1.82
CA LEU A 267 -26.87 -1.06 1.13
C LEU A 267 -28.16 -1.38 0.37
N GLY A 268 -28.25 -2.55 -0.27
CA GLY A 268 -29.49 -3.02 -0.89
C GLY A 268 -30.65 -3.17 0.12
N GLU A 269 -30.37 -3.72 1.30
CA GLU A 269 -31.37 -3.86 2.36
C GLU A 269 -31.79 -2.51 2.96
N ILE A 270 -30.85 -1.57 3.15
CA ILE A 270 -31.15 -0.20 3.57
C ILE A 270 -32.15 0.46 2.62
N ARG A 271 -31.92 0.37 1.30
CA ARG A 271 -32.84 0.89 0.28
C ARG A 271 -34.21 0.25 0.36
N ASN A 272 -34.26 -1.07 0.53
CA ASN A 272 -35.52 -1.81 0.67
C ASN A 272 -36.32 -1.37 1.91
N ARG A 273 -35.65 -1.13 3.05
CA ARG A 273 -36.29 -0.75 4.31
C ARG A 273 -36.75 0.71 4.33
N THR A 274 -35.97 1.60 3.73
CA THR A 274 -36.22 3.05 3.75
C THR A 274 -37.08 3.52 2.58
N GLY A 275 -37.14 2.74 1.49
CA GLY A 275 -37.84 3.11 0.26
C GLY A 275 -37.10 4.14 -0.59
N VAL A 276 -35.84 4.46 -0.25
CA VAL A 276 -34.99 5.34 -1.03
C VAL A 276 -34.36 4.58 -2.20
N ASP A 277 -34.46 5.14 -3.40
CA ASP A 277 -33.88 4.50 -4.58
C ASP A 277 -32.36 4.58 -4.61
N LYS A 278 -31.76 5.72 -4.27
CA LYS A 278 -30.30 5.86 -4.14
C LYS A 278 -29.99 6.93 -3.08
N LEU A 279 -28.90 6.74 -2.36
CA LEU A 279 -28.27 7.83 -1.62
C LEU A 279 -27.68 8.84 -2.61
N ASP A 280 -27.55 10.10 -2.21
CA ASP A 280 -26.92 11.11 -3.05
C ASP A 280 -25.41 10.87 -3.12
N ILE A 281 -24.77 10.57 -1.98
CA ILE A 281 -23.33 10.37 -1.87
C ILE A 281 -23.03 9.20 -0.92
N ILE A 282 -22.15 8.30 -1.33
CA ILE A 282 -21.42 7.40 -0.42
C ILE A 282 -19.94 7.80 -0.43
N GLY A 283 -19.42 8.18 0.72
CA GLY A 283 -18.02 8.49 0.94
C GLY A 283 -17.30 7.35 1.65
N MET A 284 -16.13 6.99 1.15
CA MET A 284 -15.24 5.98 1.72
C MET A 284 -13.98 6.70 2.21
N ASP A 285 -14.02 7.19 3.44
CA ASP A 285 -12.89 7.82 4.14
C ASP A 285 -11.99 6.70 4.67
N ALA A 286 -11.42 5.96 3.71
CA ALA A 286 -10.72 4.72 3.89
C ALA A 286 -9.73 4.47 2.74
N CYS A 287 -8.61 3.83 3.07
CA CYS A 287 -7.52 3.56 2.14
C CYS A 287 -7.94 2.68 0.94
N LEU A 288 -7.40 2.94 -0.25
CA LEU A 288 -7.45 2.05 -1.43
C LEU A 288 -8.85 1.76 -2.00
N MET A 289 -9.89 2.49 -1.56
CA MET A 289 -11.29 2.22 -1.93
C MET A 289 -11.70 2.75 -3.32
N ALA A 290 -10.90 3.60 -3.98
CA ALA A 290 -11.19 4.07 -5.33
C ALA A 290 -10.81 3.04 -6.41
N GLN A 291 -11.47 1.89 -6.35
CA GLN A 291 -11.31 0.79 -7.29
C GLN A 291 -12.57 0.62 -8.14
N LEU A 292 -12.41 0.23 -9.41
CA LEU A 292 -13.54 -0.03 -10.30
C LEU A 292 -14.48 -1.11 -9.72
N GLU A 293 -13.91 -2.11 -9.03
CA GLU A 293 -14.62 -3.14 -8.29
C GLU A 293 -15.54 -2.56 -7.21
N VAL A 294 -15.01 -1.62 -6.42
CA VAL A 294 -15.74 -0.96 -5.33
C VAL A 294 -16.84 -0.07 -5.91
N PHE A 295 -16.52 0.75 -6.91
CA PHE A 295 -17.53 1.61 -7.54
C PHE A 295 -18.64 0.79 -8.22
N ALA A 296 -18.34 -0.36 -8.80
CA ALA A 296 -19.36 -1.27 -9.33
C ALA A 296 -20.30 -1.78 -8.22
N ALA A 297 -19.78 -2.12 -7.04
CA ALA A 297 -20.56 -2.50 -5.87
C ALA A 297 -21.48 -1.37 -5.36
N LEU A 298 -20.99 -0.12 -5.37
CA LEU A 298 -21.75 1.05 -4.91
C LEU A 298 -22.75 1.60 -5.95
N GLN A 299 -22.52 1.33 -7.24
CA GLN A 299 -23.29 1.87 -8.37
C GLN A 299 -24.82 1.81 -8.21
N PRO A 300 -25.42 0.69 -7.73
CA PRO A 300 -26.86 0.59 -7.59
C PRO A 300 -27.41 1.46 -6.44
N HIS A 301 -26.56 1.90 -5.51
CA HIS A 301 -26.96 2.41 -4.20
C HIS A 301 -26.72 3.90 -4.02
N ALA A 302 -25.87 4.52 -4.83
CA ALA A 302 -25.59 5.96 -4.76
C ALA A 302 -25.55 6.64 -6.15
N GLN A 303 -25.68 7.97 -6.16
CA GLN A 303 -25.46 8.80 -7.35
C GLN A 303 -23.99 9.18 -7.51
N TYR A 304 -23.32 9.55 -6.42
CA TYR A 304 -21.90 9.85 -6.38
C TYR A 304 -21.18 8.98 -5.34
N ALA A 305 -19.93 8.65 -5.62
CA ALA A 305 -19.03 8.04 -4.65
C ALA A 305 -17.72 8.82 -4.55
N ILE A 306 -17.11 8.80 -3.37
CA ILE A 306 -15.84 9.49 -3.09
C ILE A 306 -14.91 8.51 -2.39
N ALA A 307 -13.68 8.36 -2.87
CA ALA A 307 -12.71 7.40 -2.34
C ALA A 307 -11.26 7.73 -2.80
N SER A 308 -10.27 7.09 -2.18
CA SER A 308 -8.84 7.21 -2.54
C SER A 308 -8.29 5.94 -3.21
N GLU A 309 -7.43 6.10 -4.23
CA GLU A 309 -6.71 5.00 -4.89
C GLU A 309 -5.52 4.51 -4.06
N GLU A 310 -4.93 5.42 -3.27
CA GLU A 310 -3.83 5.19 -2.34
C GLU A 310 -4.31 5.17 -0.88
N THR A 311 -3.40 4.85 0.04
CA THR A 311 -3.57 5.09 1.47
C THR A 311 -3.81 6.57 1.76
N GLU A 312 -4.77 6.87 2.62
CA GLU A 312 -5.07 8.23 3.07
C GLU A 312 -4.20 8.59 4.28
N PRO A 313 -3.82 9.87 4.46
CA PRO A 313 -3.21 10.32 5.70
C PRO A 313 -4.15 10.08 6.87
N ALA A 314 -3.57 9.95 8.06
CA ALA A 314 -4.31 9.91 9.33
C ALA A 314 -5.23 11.13 9.57
N LEU A 315 -5.17 12.17 8.73
CA LEU A 315 -6.11 13.28 8.79
C LEU A 315 -7.52 12.92 8.32
N GLY A 316 -7.70 11.88 7.49
CA GLY A 316 -8.99 11.69 6.84
C GLY A 316 -9.40 12.93 6.04
N TRP A 317 -10.70 13.23 6.00
CA TRP A 317 -11.25 14.34 5.20
C TRP A 317 -11.39 15.65 5.98
N ALA A 318 -11.40 16.78 5.27
CA ALA A 318 -11.56 18.11 5.88
C ALA A 318 -13.02 18.43 6.27
N TYR A 319 -13.57 17.70 7.26
CA TYR A 319 -14.98 17.74 7.67
C TYR A 319 -15.50 19.15 7.92
N ALA A 320 -14.74 19.98 8.64
CA ALA A 320 -15.15 21.36 8.91
C ALA A 320 -15.31 22.20 7.64
N GLY A 321 -14.48 21.96 6.62
CA GLY A 321 -14.49 22.72 5.35
C GLY A 321 -15.75 22.43 4.53
N PHE A 322 -15.92 21.18 4.09
CA PHE A 322 -17.03 20.85 3.20
C PHE A 322 -18.41 20.89 3.90
N LEU A 323 -18.50 20.52 5.19
CA LEU A 323 -19.77 20.64 5.93
C LEU A 323 -20.14 22.10 6.16
N GLY A 324 -19.14 22.97 6.42
CA GLY A 324 -19.36 24.40 6.57
C GLY A 324 -19.96 25.00 5.31
N ALA A 325 -19.37 24.69 4.15
CA ALA A 325 -19.88 25.12 2.86
C ALA A 325 -21.32 24.63 2.59
N LEU A 326 -21.66 23.41 3.02
CA LEU A 326 -23.01 22.85 2.87
C LEU A 326 -24.02 23.55 3.79
N VAL A 327 -23.69 23.78 5.06
CA VAL A 327 -24.58 24.47 6.00
C VAL A 327 -24.83 25.92 5.60
N GLU A 328 -23.82 26.59 5.04
CA GLU A 328 -23.96 27.95 4.50
C GLU A 328 -24.82 27.99 3.22
N ASN A 329 -24.81 26.91 2.43
CA ASN A 329 -25.60 26.79 1.21
C ASN A 329 -26.27 25.41 1.05
N PRO A 330 -27.39 25.15 1.75
CA PRO A 330 -28.10 23.87 1.66
C PRO A 330 -28.72 23.57 0.30
N GLY A 331 -28.85 24.57 -0.58
CA GLY A 331 -29.31 24.40 -1.96
C GLY A 331 -28.23 23.85 -2.93
N MET A 332 -27.05 23.50 -2.41
CA MET A 332 -25.95 22.90 -3.17
C MET A 332 -26.39 21.58 -3.83
N SER A 333 -25.77 21.21 -4.96
CA SER A 333 -26.00 19.89 -5.55
C SER A 333 -25.11 18.82 -4.90
N ALA A 334 -25.49 17.54 -5.02
CA ALA A 334 -24.65 16.42 -4.59
C ALA A 334 -23.31 16.39 -5.34
N GLU A 335 -23.29 16.79 -6.61
CA GLU A 335 -22.06 16.92 -7.40
C GLU A 335 -21.13 18.00 -6.84
N ASP A 336 -21.68 19.18 -6.52
CA ASP A 336 -20.89 20.29 -5.98
C ASP A 336 -20.32 19.94 -4.60
N LEU A 337 -21.11 19.27 -3.74
CA LEU A 337 -20.63 18.77 -2.47
C LEU A 337 -19.51 17.74 -2.66
N SER A 338 -19.68 16.80 -3.59
CA SER A 338 -18.64 15.79 -3.88
C SER A 338 -17.34 16.41 -4.38
N LYS A 339 -17.43 17.44 -5.23
CA LYS A 339 -16.26 18.22 -5.68
C LYS A 339 -15.59 18.97 -4.54
N LEU A 340 -16.37 19.53 -3.61
CA LEU A 340 -15.83 20.25 -2.45
C LEU A 340 -15.09 19.33 -1.48
N VAL A 341 -15.56 18.10 -1.26
CA VAL A 341 -14.81 17.12 -0.47
C VAL A 341 -13.41 16.90 -1.07
N VAL A 342 -13.32 16.68 -2.38
CA VAL A 342 -12.03 16.50 -3.07
C VAL A 342 -11.16 17.76 -3.05
N GLN A 343 -11.75 18.94 -3.23
CA GLN A 343 -11.01 20.20 -3.27
C GLN A 343 -10.49 20.63 -1.90
N SER A 344 -11.25 20.39 -0.84
CA SER A 344 -10.90 20.76 0.54
C SER A 344 -9.93 19.77 1.20
N TYR A 345 -9.82 18.55 0.65
CA TYR A 345 -8.99 17.47 1.19
C TYR A 345 -7.57 17.95 1.50
N ILE A 346 -7.13 17.76 2.75
CA ILE A 346 -5.89 18.28 3.35
C ILE A 346 -5.86 19.80 3.53
N ASP A 347 -6.18 20.58 2.51
CA ASP A 347 -5.99 22.03 2.52
C ASP A 347 -6.81 22.77 3.58
N GLU A 348 -8.01 22.26 3.91
CA GLU A 348 -8.95 22.90 4.84
C GLU A 348 -9.14 22.14 6.17
N ASP A 349 -8.41 21.05 6.38
CA ASP A 349 -8.44 20.27 7.63
C ASP A 349 -7.99 21.12 8.82
N GLN A 350 -8.61 20.96 10.00
CA GLN A 350 -8.35 21.84 11.14
C GLN A 350 -6.95 21.63 11.73
N ARG A 351 -6.37 20.44 11.63
CA ARG A 351 -4.96 20.18 11.96
C ARG A 351 -4.00 20.87 10.99
N ILE A 352 -4.50 21.41 9.87
CA ILE A 352 -3.73 22.21 8.92
C ILE A 352 -4.02 23.70 9.08
N VAL A 353 -5.28 24.14 9.13
CA VAL A 353 -5.60 25.58 9.07
C VAL A 353 -5.61 26.28 10.44
N ASP A 354 -5.98 25.59 11.52
CA ASP A 354 -6.02 26.17 12.86
C ASP A 354 -4.61 26.17 13.47
N GLU A 355 -4.10 27.34 13.87
CA GLU A 355 -2.71 27.46 14.34
C GLU A 355 -2.44 26.64 15.61
N GLN A 356 -3.40 26.59 16.54
CA GLN A 356 -3.22 25.87 17.80
C GLN A 356 -3.32 24.37 17.57
N VAL A 357 -4.32 23.92 16.81
CA VAL A 357 -4.51 22.51 16.46
C VAL A 357 -3.35 22.03 15.61
N ARG A 358 -2.89 22.81 14.62
CA ARG A 358 -1.68 22.50 13.86
C ARG A 358 -0.46 22.38 14.77
N ALA A 359 -0.29 23.30 15.73
CA ALA A 359 0.81 23.18 16.68
C ALA A 359 0.66 21.96 17.61
N ASP A 360 -0.55 21.53 17.96
CA ASP A 360 -0.82 20.31 18.72
C ASP A 360 -0.63 19.05 17.88
N PHE A 361 -1.05 19.04 16.62
CA PHE A 361 -0.80 17.98 15.64
C PHE A 361 0.70 17.81 15.42
N LEU A 362 1.43 18.90 15.17
CA LEU A 362 2.90 18.91 15.10
C LEU A 362 3.54 18.38 16.39
N ARG A 363 3.03 18.74 17.58
CA ARG A 363 3.57 18.26 18.87
C ARG A 363 3.21 16.82 19.24
N GLY A 364 1.99 16.39 18.92
CA GLY A 364 1.44 15.06 19.16
C GLY A 364 1.96 14.03 18.17
N GLY A 365 2.61 14.52 17.12
CA GLY A 365 3.35 13.74 16.18
C GLY A 365 2.73 13.87 14.81
N SER A 366 2.96 15.02 14.14
CA SER A 366 2.88 15.21 12.68
C SER A 366 4.28 15.32 12.07
N PRO A 367 4.56 14.79 10.85
CA PRO A 367 5.92 14.55 10.33
C PRO A 367 6.88 15.75 10.42
N MET A 368 6.33 16.96 10.47
CA MET A 368 7.07 18.22 10.52
C MET A 368 7.33 18.77 11.93
N GLY A 369 6.65 18.30 12.97
CA GLY A 369 6.80 18.82 14.32
C GLY A 369 8.09 18.41 15.03
N GLY A 370 8.75 17.35 14.55
CA GLY A 370 10.13 17.01 14.90
C GLY A 370 11.19 17.69 14.01
N LEU A 371 10.80 18.15 12.81
CA LEU A 371 11.68 18.72 11.77
C LEU A 371 11.85 20.24 11.90
N PHE A 372 10.85 20.90 12.48
CA PHE A 372 10.77 22.33 12.69
C PHE A 372 10.21 22.60 14.09
N SER A 373 10.53 23.74 14.68
CA SER A 373 9.76 24.18 15.85
C SER A 373 8.29 24.21 15.46
N PRO A 374 7.34 23.63 16.23
CA PRO A 374 5.91 23.64 15.89
C PRO A 374 5.37 25.03 15.55
N ALA A 375 6.02 26.08 16.06
CA ALA A 375 5.74 27.49 15.77
C ALA A 375 6.30 28.01 14.42
N SER A 376 6.84 27.18 13.53
CA SER A 376 7.55 27.63 12.31
C SER A 376 7.14 26.95 11.00
N VAL A 377 6.23 25.98 11.03
CA VAL A 377 5.68 25.34 9.80
C VAL A 377 4.39 26.07 9.43
N SER A 378 4.32 26.62 8.23
CA SER A 378 3.09 27.23 7.73
C SER A 378 2.06 26.17 7.31
N ALA A 379 0.78 26.55 7.22
CA ALA A 379 -0.28 25.67 6.71
C ALA A 379 0.09 25.11 5.34
N GLU A 380 0.57 25.98 4.44
CA GLU A 380 0.93 25.64 3.07
C GLU A 380 2.11 24.65 3.01
N GLN A 381 3.09 24.80 3.90
CA GLN A 381 4.23 23.88 3.95
C GLN A 381 3.82 22.50 4.45
N LEU A 382 2.90 22.43 5.42
CA LEU A 382 2.41 21.17 5.94
C LEU A 382 1.49 20.47 4.91
N ALA A 383 0.56 21.21 4.30
CA ALA A 383 -0.32 20.72 3.25
C ALA A 383 0.49 20.13 2.08
N GLN A 384 1.46 20.87 1.53
CA GLN A 384 2.30 20.39 0.41
C GLN A 384 3.07 19.09 0.70
N GLN A 385 3.38 18.82 1.98
CA GLN A 385 4.04 17.58 2.38
C GLN A 385 3.06 16.43 2.47
N LEU A 386 1.93 16.63 3.16
CA LEU A 386 0.88 15.63 3.31
C LEU A 386 0.26 15.26 1.97
N GLU A 387 0.09 16.23 1.07
CA GLU A 387 -0.43 16.03 -0.28
C GLU A 387 0.47 15.18 -1.18
N LYS A 388 1.73 14.90 -0.80
CA LYS A 388 2.70 14.35 -1.73
C LYS A 388 2.32 12.98 -2.29
N ASN A 389 1.78 12.09 -1.46
CA ASN A 389 1.51 10.69 -1.82
C ASN A 389 0.03 10.33 -1.70
N VAL A 390 -0.87 11.31 -1.74
CA VAL A 390 -2.31 11.06 -1.57
C VAL A 390 -3.02 11.06 -2.90
N THR A 391 -4.21 10.50 -2.89
CA THR A 391 -5.20 10.60 -3.96
C THR A 391 -6.56 10.84 -3.32
N LEU A 392 -7.49 11.47 -4.02
CA LEU A 392 -8.92 11.43 -3.71
C LEU A 392 -9.70 11.71 -4.99
N THR A 393 -10.72 10.91 -5.26
CA THR A 393 -11.61 11.08 -6.40
C THR A 393 -13.05 11.22 -5.95
N ALA A 394 -13.85 11.93 -6.74
CA ALA A 394 -15.30 11.86 -6.73
C ALA A 394 -15.77 11.39 -8.11
N VAL A 395 -16.64 10.37 -8.13
CA VAL A 395 -17.18 9.75 -9.34
C VAL A 395 -18.70 9.85 -9.41
N ASN A 396 -19.23 10.00 -10.62
CA ASN A 396 -20.67 9.89 -10.90
C ASN A 396 -21.02 8.45 -11.29
N LEU A 397 -21.73 7.76 -10.39
CA LEU A 397 -22.10 6.36 -10.54
C LEU A 397 -23.20 6.11 -11.59
N ASP A 398 -23.95 7.13 -11.99
CA ASP A 398 -24.90 7.00 -13.11
C ASP A 398 -24.19 6.94 -14.48
N LYS A 399 -22.92 7.38 -14.53
CA LYS A 399 -22.06 7.28 -15.71
C LYS A 399 -21.26 5.97 -15.75
N LEU A 400 -21.11 5.30 -14.61
CA LEU A 400 -20.32 4.06 -14.50
C LEU A 400 -20.74 2.95 -15.48
N PRO A 401 -22.03 2.73 -15.79
CA PRO A 401 -22.41 1.71 -16.78
C PRO A 401 -21.78 1.92 -18.17
N ALA A 402 -21.54 3.16 -18.58
CA ALA A 402 -20.87 3.45 -19.85
C ALA A 402 -19.37 3.09 -19.79
N LEU A 403 -18.71 3.36 -18.66
CA LEU A 403 -17.33 2.93 -18.42
C LEU A 403 -17.21 1.41 -18.35
N MET A 404 -18.12 0.72 -17.66
CA MET A 404 -18.13 -0.75 -17.62
C MET A 404 -18.29 -1.35 -19.02
N ASN A 405 -19.17 -0.80 -19.86
CA ASN A 405 -19.34 -1.27 -21.23
C ASN A 405 -18.07 -1.08 -22.07
N SER A 406 -17.45 0.12 -22.05
CA SER A 406 -16.21 0.35 -22.80
C SER A 406 -15.05 -0.48 -22.24
N TYR A 407 -15.03 -0.72 -20.93
CA TYR A 407 -14.03 -1.58 -20.29
C TYR A 407 -14.21 -3.05 -20.65
N ASN A 408 -15.45 -3.52 -20.85
CA ASN A 408 -15.72 -4.86 -21.37
C ASN A 408 -15.28 -4.99 -22.83
N ASP A 409 -15.57 -3.99 -23.67
CA ASP A 409 -15.09 -3.95 -25.06
C ASP A 409 -13.55 -3.96 -25.12
N PHE A 410 -12.90 -3.22 -24.21
CA PHE A 410 -11.44 -3.21 -24.06
C PHE A 410 -10.91 -4.57 -23.60
N SER A 411 -11.47 -5.14 -22.52
CA SER A 411 -11.07 -6.45 -21.98
C SER A 411 -11.18 -7.56 -23.03
N PHE A 412 -12.23 -7.54 -23.84
CA PHE A 412 -12.38 -8.43 -24.99
C PHE A 412 -11.32 -8.17 -26.06
N ALA A 413 -11.08 -6.90 -26.44
CA ALA A 413 -10.07 -6.54 -27.43
C ALA A 413 -8.63 -6.84 -27.01
N LEU A 414 -8.35 -7.00 -25.70
CA LEU A 414 -7.05 -7.42 -25.20
C LEU A 414 -6.69 -8.85 -25.60
N GLN A 415 -7.66 -9.72 -25.93
CA GLN A 415 -7.38 -11.10 -26.33
C GLN A 415 -6.58 -11.18 -27.63
N ASP A 416 -6.85 -10.26 -28.55
CA ASP A 416 -6.24 -10.16 -29.88
C ASP A 416 -4.92 -9.36 -29.88
N GLU A 417 -4.38 -9.05 -28.69
CA GLU A 417 -3.14 -8.29 -28.53
C GLU A 417 -2.00 -9.15 -27.97
N ARG A 418 -0.77 -8.68 -28.12
CA ARG A 418 0.42 -9.33 -27.56
C ARG A 418 0.39 -9.28 -26.03
N GLN A 419 0.17 -10.42 -25.40
CA GLN A 419 0.02 -10.53 -23.95
C GLN A 419 1.25 -10.06 -23.16
N ALA A 420 2.46 -10.23 -23.71
CA ALA A 420 3.68 -9.68 -23.11
C ALA A 420 3.68 -8.13 -23.05
N MET A 421 3.08 -7.46 -24.05
CA MET A 421 2.94 -6.00 -24.04
C MET A 421 1.91 -5.55 -22.99
N ILE A 422 0.87 -6.34 -22.75
CA ILE A 422 -0.10 -6.05 -21.69
C ILE A 422 0.56 -6.23 -20.31
N ALA A 423 1.38 -7.27 -20.14
CA ALA A 423 2.16 -7.45 -18.91
C ALA A 423 3.19 -6.32 -18.71
N GLU A 424 3.80 -5.81 -19.78
CA GLU A 424 4.64 -4.61 -19.76
C GLU A 424 3.85 -3.38 -19.27
N ALA A 425 2.66 -3.14 -19.83
CA ALA A 425 1.79 -2.04 -19.43
C ALA A 425 1.37 -2.16 -17.95
N ARG A 426 1.04 -3.37 -17.47
CA ARG A 426 0.78 -3.64 -16.05
C ARG A 426 1.98 -3.27 -15.18
N ASN A 427 3.18 -3.72 -15.57
CA ASN A 427 4.40 -3.54 -14.78
C ASN A 427 4.80 -2.06 -14.61
N TYR A 428 4.41 -1.20 -15.57
CA TYR A 428 4.78 0.22 -15.57
C TYR A 428 3.63 1.17 -15.28
N ALA A 429 2.41 0.65 -15.09
CA ALA A 429 1.28 1.45 -14.63
C ALA A 429 1.59 2.04 -13.24
N GLN A 430 0.95 3.18 -12.94
CA GLN A 430 1.03 3.80 -11.62
C GLN A 430 0.46 2.78 -10.65
N SER A 431 1.24 2.41 -9.64
CA SER A 431 0.79 1.47 -8.62
C SER A 431 0.58 2.16 -7.29
N TYR A 432 -0.26 1.51 -6.49
CA TYR A 432 -0.60 1.89 -5.14
C TYR A 432 -0.09 0.86 -4.15
N THR A 433 -0.25 1.14 -2.86
CA THR A 433 0.29 0.28 -1.81
C THR A 433 -0.24 -1.16 -1.93
N SER A 434 0.68 -2.13 -1.92
CA SER A 434 0.34 -3.56 -1.92
C SER A 434 -0.06 -4.02 -0.52
N ILE A 435 -1.22 -4.64 -0.41
CA ILE A 435 -1.68 -5.31 0.81
C ILE A 435 -1.36 -6.81 0.83
N PHE A 436 -0.85 -7.38 -0.28
CA PHE A 436 -0.60 -8.82 -0.43
C PHE A 436 0.88 -9.21 -0.25
N GLY A 437 1.63 -8.38 0.48
CA GLY A 437 3.05 -8.57 0.73
C GLY A 437 3.95 -7.89 -0.31
N ARG A 438 5.25 -8.05 -0.10
CA ARG A 438 6.33 -7.32 -0.81
C ARG A 438 7.17 -8.18 -1.73
N GLU A 439 7.00 -9.50 -1.65
CA GLU A 439 7.71 -10.47 -2.49
C GLU A 439 7.15 -10.54 -3.91
N VAL A 440 6.03 -9.86 -4.16
CA VAL A 440 5.38 -9.77 -5.45
C VAL A 440 5.16 -8.30 -5.82
N PRO A 441 5.19 -7.95 -7.12
CA PRO A 441 4.87 -6.60 -7.58
C PRO A 441 3.49 -6.16 -7.09
N PRO A 442 3.30 -4.87 -6.76
CA PRO A 442 1.99 -4.32 -6.46
C PRO A 442 0.95 -4.67 -7.53
N SER A 443 -0.29 -4.90 -7.09
CA SER A 443 -1.38 -5.38 -7.93
C SER A 443 -2.54 -4.40 -8.05
N TYR A 444 -2.56 -3.34 -7.25
CA TYR A 444 -3.47 -2.21 -7.46
C TYR A 444 -2.75 -1.22 -8.35
N ILE A 445 -3.28 -1.05 -9.56
CA ILE A 445 -2.74 -0.16 -10.57
C ILE A 445 -3.82 0.82 -11.02
N ASP A 446 -3.40 2.01 -11.42
CA ASP A 446 -4.28 3.02 -12.01
C ASP A 446 -4.85 2.51 -13.35
N LEU A 447 -6.18 2.54 -13.47
CA LEU A 447 -6.89 2.03 -14.65
C LEU A 447 -6.59 2.90 -15.88
N GLY A 448 -6.66 4.22 -15.75
CA GLY A 448 -6.49 5.14 -16.87
C GLY A 448 -5.08 5.07 -17.46
N HIS A 449 -4.06 5.05 -16.62
CA HIS A 449 -2.66 4.97 -16.99
C HIS A 449 -2.32 3.60 -17.57
N PHE A 450 -2.84 2.50 -17.00
CA PHE A 450 -2.72 1.17 -17.62
C PHE A 450 -3.30 1.16 -19.05
N VAL A 451 -4.52 1.68 -19.22
CA VAL A 451 -5.20 1.75 -20.52
C VAL A 451 -4.44 2.64 -21.51
N GLN A 452 -3.89 3.78 -21.05
CA GLN A 452 -3.03 4.64 -21.86
C GLN A 452 -1.76 3.91 -22.32
N LEU A 453 -1.10 3.16 -21.43
CA LEU A 453 0.09 2.39 -21.77
C LEU A 453 -0.23 1.33 -22.83
N VAL A 454 -1.34 0.60 -22.69
CA VAL A 454 -1.79 -0.37 -23.70
C VAL A 454 -2.10 0.34 -25.02
N GLY A 455 -2.90 1.41 -25.01
CA GLY A 455 -3.30 2.15 -26.21
C GLY A 455 -2.12 2.75 -26.97
N ASN A 456 -1.13 3.30 -26.26
CA ASN A 456 0.07 3.92 -26.84
C ASN A 456 1.05 2.89 -27.45
N ASN A 457 1.07 1.66 -26.92
CA ASN A 457 1.99 0.61 -27.37
C ASN A 457 1.32 -0.45 -28.27
N SER A 458 -0.01 -0.42 -28.40
CA SER A 458 -0.76 -1.35 -29.24
C SER A 458 -0.49 -1.10 -30.73
N SER A 459 -0.31 -2.19 -31.47
CA SER A 459 -0.30 -2.16 -32.95
C SER A 459 -1.64 -2.56 -33.55
N ASN A 460 -2.59 -2.96 -32.72
CA ASN A 460 -3.93 -3.36 -33.10
C ASN A 460 -4.90 -2.16 -33.01
N GLY A 461 -5.45 -1.76 -34.16
CA GLY A 461 -6.35 -0.61 -34.24
C GLY A 461 -7.64 -0.75 -33.41
N SER A 462 -8.14 -1.97 -33.18
CA SER A 462 -9.33 -2.18 -32.33
C SER A 462 -8.99 -2.01 -30.85
N THR A 463 -7.87 -2.58 -30.39
CA THR A 463 -7.40 -2.43 -29.01
C THR A 463 -7.07 -0.97 -28.68
N ALA A 464 -6.39 -0.27 -29.58
CA ALA A 464 -6.11 1.16 -29.43
C ALA A 464 -7.38 2.02 -29.39
N GLN A 465 -8.40 1.70 -30.20
CA GLN A 465 -9.69 2.39 -30.17
C GLN A 465 -10.44 2.10 -28.86
N ALA A 466 -10.53 0.84 -28.44
CA ALA A 466 -11.19 0.47 -27.19
C ALA A 466 -10.52 1.13 -25.97
N ALA A 467 -9.18 1.23 -25.98
CA ALA A 467 -8.45 2.00 -24.97
C ALA A 467 -8.88 3.48 -24.96
N SER A 468 -8.98 4.12 -26.12
CA SER A 468 -9.47 5.51 -26.23
C SER A 468 -10.90 5.68 -25.72
N ASP A 469 -11.76 4.69 -25.93
CA ASP A 469 -13.17 4.72 -25.51
C ASP A 469 -13.28 4.56 -23.98
N VAL A 470 -12.42 3.74 -23.36
CA VAL A 470 -12.29 3.65 -21.90
C VAL A 470 -11.84 4.98 -21.30
N ILE A 471 -10.80 5.62 -21.84
CA ILE A 471 -10.33 6.93 -21.33
C ILE A 471 -11.42 8.00 -21.44
N THR A 472 -12.20 7.97 -22.53
CA THR A 472 -13.33 8.91 -22.70
C THR A 472 -14.39 8.68 -21.63
N ALA A 473 -14.79 7.42 -21.40
CA ALA A 473 -15.79 7.09 -20.39
C ALA A 473 -15.30 7.35 -18.96
N LEU A 474 -14.01 7.14 -18.68
CA LEU A 474 -13.37 7.43 -17.39
C LEU A 474 -13.47 8.93 -17.06
N ASN A 475 -13.11 9.79 -18.03
CA ASN A 475 -13.21 11.24 -17.87
C ASN A 475 -14.66 11.73 -17.68
N ASP A 476 -15.65 11.00 -18.21
CA ASP A 476 -17.08 11.31 -18.00
C ASP A 476 -17.58 10.87 -16.61
N VAL A 477 -16.95 9.86 -16.01
CA VAL A 477 -17.28 9.32 -14.68
C VAL A 477 -16.65 10.17 -13.58
N VAL A 478 -15.38 10.55 -13.72
CA VAL A 478 -14.63 11.31 -12.70
C VAL A 478 -15.07 12.78 -12.72
N VAL A 479 -15.70 13.25 -11.64
CA VAL A 479 -16.18 14.65 -11.51
C VAL A 479 -15.21 15.58 -10.79
N ALA A 480 -14.36 15.02 -9.94
CA ALA A 480 -13.19 15.68 -9.35
C ALA A 480 -12.12 14.62 -9.02
N GLU A 481 -10.86 15.03 -9.10
CA GLU A 481 -9.71 14.19 -8.80
C GLU A 481 -8.60 15.09 -8.25
N LYS A 482 -7.90 14.61 -7.22
CA LYS A 482 -6.74 15.25 -6.61
C LYS A 482 -5.70 14.16 -6.34
N HIS A 483 -4.49 14.35 -6.83
CA HIS A 483 -3.35 13.49 -6.49
C HIS A 483 -2.08 14.29 -6.20
N GLY A 484 -1.23 13.67 -5.39
CA GLY A 484 0.08 14.18 -5.06
C GLY A 484 1.12 13.97 -6.16
N ARG A 485 2.16 14.80 -6.14
CA ARG A 485 3.33 14.68 -7.05
C ARG A 485 4.06 13.33 -6.99
N GLY A 486 3.88 12.55 -5.92
CA GLY A 486 4.41 11.19 -5.77
C GLY A 486 3.58 10.11 -6.48
N LYS A 487 2.38 10.47 -6.96
CA LYS A 487 1.44 9.60 -7.68
C LYS A 487 1.02 10.22 -9.02
N PRO A 488 1.97 10.62 -9.89
CA PRO A 488 1.67 11.45 -11.06
C PRO A 488 0.83 10.74 -12.13
N GLY A 489 0.81 9.40 -12.15
CA GLY A 489 0.02 8.63 -13.10
C GLY A 489 -1.37 8.26 -12.61
N SER A 490 -1.88 8.95 -11.58
CA SER A 490 -3.23 8.71 -11.04
C SER A 490 -4.29 9.39 -11.91
N THR A 491 -5.40 8.71 -12.09
CA THR A 491 -6.55 9.13 -12.91
C THR A 491 -7.87 9.04 -12.15
N GLY A 492 -7.82 8.61 -10.89
CA GLY A 492 -8.94 8.60 -9.96
C GLY A 492 -9.60 7.24 -9.80
N ILE A 493 -9.32 6.24 -10.65
CA ILE A 493 -9.86 4.89 -10.48
C ILE A 493 -8.75 3.86 -10.68
N ALA A 494 -8.53 3.03 -9.67
CA ALA A 494 -7.65 1.86 -9.72
C ALA A 494 -8.39 0.58 -10.12
N ILE A 495 -7.62 -0.47 -10.45
CA ILE A 495 -8.11 -1.83 -10.75
C ILE A 495 -7.14 -2.86 -10.14
N TYR A 496 -7.67 -4.01 -9.70
CA TYR A 496 -6.84 -5.15 -9.34
C TYR A 496 -6.35 -5.92 -10.58
N TYR A 497 -5.03 -5.90 -10.79
CA TYR A 497 -4.32 -6.70 -11.79
C TYR A 497 -3.20 -7.53 -11.12
N PRO A 498 -3.48 -8.78 -10.71
CA PRO A 498 -2.46 -9.67 -10.13
C PRO A 498 -1.37 -10.02 -11.14
N ASN A 499 -0.15 -10.32 -10.69
CA ASN A 499 0.83 -11.04 -11.52
C ASN A 499 0.55 -12.55 -11.49
N SER A 500 1.37 -13.37 -12.18
CA SER A 500 1.10 -14.81 -12.25
C SER A 500 1.21 -15.53 -10.89
N ALA A 501 1.97 -14.98 -9.93
CA ALA A 501 2.08 -15.53 -8.58
C ALA A 501 0.80 -15.25 -7.76
N LEU A 502 0.34 -14.00 -7.74
CA LEU A 502 -0.90 -13.59 -7.07
C LEU A 502 -2.14 -14.27 -7.68
N TYR A 503 -2.16 -14.45 -9.01
CA TYR A 503 -3.27 -15.12 -9.69
C TYR A 503 -3.39 -16.60 -9.30
N ARG A 504 -2.27 -17.31 -9.07
CA ARG A 504 -2.27 -18.73 -8.65
C ARG A 504 -2.73 -18.95 -7.22
N SER A 505 -2.60 -17.94 -6.37
CA SER A 505 -2.94 -18.05 -4.95
C SER A 505 -4.45 -18.13 -4.77
N VAL A 506 -4.92 -19.05 -3.93
CA VAL A 506 -6.36 -19.15 -3.60
C VAL A 506 -6.86 -17.94 -2.80
N MET A 507 -5.95 -17.23 -2.13
CA MET A 507 -6.26 -16.07 -1.28
C MET A 507 -6.41 -14.79 -2.08
N THR A 508 -5.55 -14.61 -3.09
CA THR A 508 -5.47 -13.36 -3.86
C THR A 508 -5.95 -13.53 -5.30
N GLY A 509 -6.04 -14.77 -5.78
CA GLY A 509 -6.51 -15.12 -7.11
C GLY A 509 -8.03 -15.23 -7.21
N MET A 510 -8.47 -15.82 -8.32
CA MET A 510 -9.86 -15.75 -8.76
C MET A 510 -10.87 -16.36 -7.77
N GLN A 511 -10.48 -17.35 -6.95
CA GLN A 511 -11.40 -17.94 -5.96
C GLN A 511 -11.88 -16.93 -4.93
N SER A 512 -11.01 -16.03 -4.48
CA SER A 512 -11.37 -15.00 -3.52
C SER A 512 -11.87 -13.74 -4.22
N TYR A 513 -11.21 -13.33 -5.29
CA TYR A 513 -11.54 -12.11 -6.04
C TYR A 513 -12.99 -12.13 -6.56
N THR A 514 -13.40 -13.18 -7.29
CA THR A 514 -14.77 -13.25 -7.85
C THR A 514 -15.84 -13.46 -6.80
N GLY A 515 -15.49 -14.00 -5.62
CA GLY A 515 -16.43 -14.18 -4.53
C GLY A 515 -16.69 -12.90 -3.74
N ILE A 516 -15.67 -12.07 -3.53
CA ILE A 516 -15.79 -10.82 -2.77
C ILE A 516 -16.23 -9.66 -3.67
N ALA A 517 -15.60 -9.52 -4.85
CA ALA A 517 -15.98 -8.53 -5.86
C ALA A 517 -17.11 -9.05 -6.78
N GLU A 518 -18.07 -9.79 -6.22
CA GLU A 518 -19.07 -10.57 -6.98
C GLU A 518 -19.84 -9.73 -8.01
N ARG A 519 -20.31 -8.53 -7.63
CA ARG A 519 -21.06 -7.66 -8.55
C ARG A 519 -20.21 -7.24 -9.75
N PHE A 520 -18.94 -6.90 -9.50
CA PHE A 520 -18.02 -6.48 -10.55
C PHE A 520 -17.73 -7.65 -11.50
N ALA A 521 -17.35 -8.81 -10.96
CA ALA A 521 -17.10 -10.01 -11.76
C ALA A 521 -18.31 -10.37 -12.64
N ASN A 522 -19.53 -10.30 -12.09
CA ASN A 522 -20.76 -10.58 -12.86
C ASN A 522 -21.08 -9.53 -13.95
N ALA A 523 -20.54 -8.31 -13.85
CA ALA A 523 -20.83 -7.21 -14.78
C ALA A 523 -19.67 -6.90 -15.74
N SER A 524 -18.51 -7.51 -15.52
CA SER A 524 -17.28 -7.25 -16.26
C SER A 524 -16.87 -8.43 -17.13
N LEU A 525 -15.95 -8.21 -18.07
CA LEU A 525 -15.19 -9.27 -18.75
C LEU A 525 -13.74 -9.36 -18.24
N TRP A 526 -13.45 -8.76 -17.09
CA TRP A 526 -12.09 -8.64 -16.57
C TRP A 526 -11.57 -9.97 -16.04
N ASP A 527 -12.40 -10.72 -15.33
CA ASP A 527 -12.04 -12.05 -14.84
C ASP A 527 -11.88 -13.08 -15.96
N GLU A 528 -12.69 -12.98 -17.02
CA GLU A 528 -12.47 -13.73 -18.27
C GLU A 528 -11.15 -13.33 -18.92
N PHE A 529 -10.84 -12.02 -19.01
CA PHE A 529 -9.57 -11.55 -19.53
C PHE A 529 -8.38 -12.07 -18.72
N LEU A 530 -8.39 -11.93 -17.39
CA LEU A 530 -7.33 -12.46 -16.54
C LEU A 530 -7.16 -13.96 -16.72
N THR A 531 -8.27 -14.69 -16.87
CA THR A 531 -8.24 -16.13 -17.15
C THR A 531 -7.62 -16.43 -18.51
N TYR A 532 -7.99 -15.73 -19.59
CA TYR A 532 -7.33 -15.85 -20.89
C TYR A 532 -5.83 -15.51 -20.80
N HIS A 533 -5.48 -14.44 -20.10
CA HIS A 533 -4.13 -13.92 -19.97
C HIS A 533 -3.19 -15.00 -19.40
N TYR A 534 -3.64 -15.70 -18.35
CA TYR A 534 -2.85 -16.71 -17.64
C TYR A 534 -3.09 -18.18 -18.03
N SER A 535 -4.20 -18.51 -18.69
CA SER A 535 -4.56 -19.90 -19.02
C SER A 535 -4.77 -20.20 -20.52
N GLU A 536 -4.79 -19.17 -21.37
CA GLU A 536 -5.11 -19.24 -22.81
C GLU A 536 -6.56 -19.70 -23.11
N PHE A 537 -7.44 -19.66 -22.11
CA PHE A 537 -8.85 -19.96 -22.30
C PHE A 537 -9.56 -18.78 -22.97
N GLU A 538 -9.88 -18.91 -24.27
CA GLU A 538 -10.65 -17.90 -25.02
C GLU A 538 -12.06 -17.70 -24.44
N PHE A 539 -12.61 -16.50 -24.60
CA PHE A 539 -13.95 -16.14 -24.15
C PHE A 539 -14.66 -15.30 -25.22
N SER A 540 -15.97 -15.12 -25.07
CA SER A 540 -16.79 -14.33 -25.99
C SER A 540 -17.26 -13.05 -25.31
N ALA A 541 -17.63 -12.04 -26.09
CA ALA A 541 -18.24 -10.82 -25.55
C ALA A 541 -19.60 -11.05 -24.85
N ASP A 542 -20.29 -12.16 -25.16
CA ASP A 542 -21.64 -12.47 -24.65
C ASP A 542 -21.65 -13.47 -23.47
N VAL A 543 -20.64 -13.44 -22.59
CA VAL A 543 -20.59 -14.38 -21.44
C VAL A 543 -21.73 -14.08 -20.46
N GLU A 544 -22.60 -15.07 -20.21
CA GLU A 544 -23.79 -14.93 -19.34
C GLU A 544 -23.57 -15.42 -17.89
N GLN A 545 -22.41 -16.01 -17.57
CA GLN A 545 -22.08 -16.53 -16.23
C GLN A 545 -20.58 -16.42 -15.96
N PRO A 546 -20.15 -16.00 -14.75
CA PRO A 546 -18.74 -15.92 -14.40
C PRO A 546 -18.07 -17.30 -14.50
N LEU A 547 -16.81 -17.32 -14.91
CA LEU A 547 -16.02 -18.55 -14.99
C LEU A 547 -15.90 -19.22 -13.61
N THR A 548 -15.92 -20.55 -13.58
CA THR A 548 -15.56 -21.28 -12.35
C THR A 548 -14.07 -21.01 -12.07
N PRO A 549 -13.70 -20.40 -10.92
CA PRO A 549 -12.33 -19.98 -10.69
C PRO A 549 -11.33 -21.14 -10.78
N SER A 550 -10.41 -21.07 -11.74
CA SER A 550 -9.27 -22.00 -11.82
C SER A 550 -8.01 -21.35 -11.25
N THR A 551 -7.21 -22.12 -10.51
CA THR A 551 -5.83 -21.72 -10.15
C THR A 551 -4.83 -22.06 -11.25
N ASP A 552 -5.28 -22.65 -12.37
CA ASP A 552 -4.39 -23.13 -13.43
C ASP A 552 -3.79 -21.95 -14.21
N VAL A 553 -2.48 -21.79 -14.06
CA VAL A 553 -1.70 -20.88 -14.89
C VAL A 553 -0.87 -21.69 -15.87
N THR A 554 -1.28 -21.67 -17.13
CA THR A 554 -0.62 -22.37 -18.24
C THR A 554 0.39 -21.46 -18.96
N ARG A 555 0.29 -20.14 -18.78
CA ARG A 555 1.20 -19.11 -19.30
C ARG A 555 1.39 -17.98 -18.29
N ALA A 556 2.59 -17.44 -18.19
CA ALA A 556 2.90 -16.22 -17.45
C ALA A 556 3.40 -15.14 -18.43
N PRO A 557 2.56 -14.22 -18.92
CA PRO A 557 2.92 -13.34 -20.02
C PRO A 557 4.08 -12.36 -19.74
N GLY A 558 4.28 -11.99 -18.47
CA GLY A 558 5.41 -11.16 -18.04
C GLY A 558 6.72 -11.92 -17.81
N LEU A 559 6.69 -13.26 -17.79
CA LEU A 559 7.87 -14.09 -17.50
C LEU A 559 8.92 -13.90 -18.58
N GLY A 560 10.16 -13.62 -18.17
CA GLY A 560 11.32 -13.49 -19.04
C GLY A 560 12.05 -14.81 -19.23
N GLN A 561 12.67 -15.01 -20.39
CA GLN A 561 13.71 -16.03 -20.57
C GLN A 561 15.06 -15.34 -20.64
N ILE A 562 15.58 -14.96 -19.47
CA ILE A 562 16.74 -14.09 -19.36
C ILE A 562 17.99 -14.92 -19.05
N THR A 563 19.03 -14.72 -19.85
CA THR A 563 20.38 -15.26 -19.65
C THR A 563 21.35 -14.12 -19.44
N VAL A 564 22.18 -14.24 -18.41
CA VAL A 564 23.19 -13.23 -18.07
C VAL A 564 24.56 -13.90 -18.01
N SER A 565 25.55 -13.31 -18.68
CA SER A 565 26.94 -13.79 -18.60
C SER A 565 27.54 -13.51 -17.22
N PRO A 566 28.56 -14.29 -16.78
CA PRO A 566 29.33 -13.92 -15.60
C PRO A 566 29.87 -12.49 -15.68
N ILE A 567 29.82 -11.76 -14.57
CA ILE A 567 30.32 -10.38 -14.51
C ILE A 567 31.83 -10.36 -14.74
N ARG A 568 32.25 -9.47 -15.63
CA ARG A 568 33.65 -9.06 -15.83
C ARG A 568 33.90 -7.79 -15.01
N VAL A 569 35.00 -7.74 -14.28
CA VAL A 569 35.38 -6.57 -13.49
C VAL A 569 36.68 -5.94 -14.01
N SER A 570 36.78 -4.61 -13.95
CA SER A 570 38.02 -3.90 -14.31
C SER A 570 39.16 -4.12 -13.31
N SER A 571 38.83 -4.39 -12.05
CA SER A 571 39.74 -4.74 -10.95
C SER A 571 38.98 -5.61 -9.93
N ASN A 572 39.70 -6.46 -9.21
CA ASN A 572 39.15 -7.23 -8.08
C ASN A 572 39.26 -6.49 -6.74
N VAL A 573 39.89 -5.30 -6.75
CA VAL A 573 40.07 -4.44 -5.58
C VAL A 573 39.45 -3.09 -5.89
N ALA A 574 38.57 -2.63 -5.00
CA ALA A 574 37.99 -1.30 -4.98
C ALA A 574 38.50 -0.54 -3.75
N ALA A 575 38.77 0.75 -3.89
CA ALA A 575 39.18 1.62 -2.79
C ALA A 575 38.61 3.02 -3.02
N PRO A 576 38.57 3.90 -2.00
CA PRO A 576 38.23 5.31 -2.19
C PRO A 576 39.01 5.93 -3.36
N ASP A 577 38.31 6.64 -4.25
CA ASP A 577 38.85 7.22 -5.50
C ASP A 577 39.41 6.21 -6.53
N GLN A 578 39.18 4.91 -6.32
CA GLN A 578 39.53 3.82 -7.23
C GLN A 578 38.30 2.94 -7.52
N PRO A 579 37.31 3.47 -8.25
CA PRO A 579 36.10 2.73 -8.56
C PRO A 579 36.38 1.59 -9.52
N ILE A 580 35.50 0.60 -9.53
CA ILE A 580 35.57 -0.56 -10.42
C ILE A 580 34.39 -0.58 -11.38
N THR A 581 34.59 -1.09 -12.58
CA THR A 581 33.53 -1.26 -13.57
C THR A 581 33.13 -2.73 -13.64
N LEU A 582 31.83 -2.99 -13.47
CA LEU A 582 31.19 -4.29 -13.65
C LEU A 582 30.58 -4.33 -15.06
N SER A 583 30.79 -5.43 -15.78
CA SER A 583 30.28 -5.61 -17.15
C SER A 583 29.67 -7.01 -17.35
N ALA A 584 28.43 -7.10 -17.81
CA ALA A 584 27.76 -8.37 -18.13
C ALA A 584 26.99 -8.29 -19.45
N ASP A 585 27.03 -9.36 -20.24
CA ASP A 585 26.21 -9.53 -21.44
C ASP A 585 24.84 -10.11 -21.01
N ILE A 586 23.77 -9.40 -21.35
CA ILE A 586 22.37 -9.76 -21.04
C ILE A 586 21.68 -10.12 -22.34
N GLN A 587 20.97 -11.25 -22.33
CA GLN A 587 20.14 -11.74 -23.42
C GLN A 587 18.77 -12.19 -22.88
N GLY A 588 17.68 -11.65 -23.43
CA GLY A 588 16.32 -12.08 -23.07
C GLY A 588 15.25 -11.08 -23.51
N GLU A 589 14.00 -11.48 -23.34
CA GLU A 589 12.80 -10.64 -23.52
C GLU A 589 12.15 -10.35 -22.16
N ASN A 590 11.16 -9.45 -22.14
CA ASN A 590 10.40 -9.04 -20.95
C ASN A 590 11.26 -8.54 -19.79
N ILE A 591 12.39 -7.89 -20.10
CA ILE A 591 13.24 -7.26 -19.09
C ILE A 591 12.52 -6.02 -18.57
N GLY A 592 12.15 -6.04 -17.29
CA GLY A 592 11.56 -4.95 -16.55
C GLY A 592 12.64 -3.99 -16.03
N HIS A 593 12.86 -3.99 -14.72
CA HIS A 593 13.91 -3.19 -14.10
C HIS A 593 15.23 -3.96 -13.97
N ILE A 594 16.35 -3.24 -13.91
CA ILE A 594 17.64 -3.80 -13.51
C ILE A 594 18.12 -3.04 -12.29
N TYR A 595 18.51 -3.77 -11.25
CA TYR A 595 19.00 -3.21 -9.99
C TYR A 595 20.49 -3.49 -9.82
N LEU A 596 21.19 -2.53 -9.24
CA LEU A 596 22.48 -2.76 -8.59
C LEU A 596 22.26 -3.56 -7.31
N PHE A 597 23.15 -4.53 -7.04
CA PHE A 597 23.23 -5.21 -5.75
C PHE A 597 24.64 -5.04 -5.16
N VAL A 598 24.71 -4.65 -3.89
CA VAL A 598 25.95 -4.57 -3.11
C VAL A 598 25.71 -5.27 -1.77
N GLY A 599 26.51 -6.29 -1.48
CA GLY A 599 26.47 -6.99 -0.19
C GLY A 599 27.84 -7.18 0.43
N TYR A 600 27.95 -7.04 1.74
CA TYR A 600 29.16 -7.36 2.50
C TYR A 600 29.15 -8.84 2.90
N LEU A 601 30.24 -9.57 2.62
CA LEU A 601 30.37 -10.98 2.97
C LEU A 601 31.00 -11.13 4.36
N ASP A 602 30.19 -11.56 5.33
CA ASP A 602 30.71 -12.09 6.60
C ASP A 602 31.22 -13.52 6.36
N GLU A 603 32.53 -13.65 6.12
CA GLU A 603 33.19 -14.93 5.85
C GLU A 603 33.13 -15.91 7.03
N VAL A 604 32.96 -15.42 8.26
CA VAL A 604 32.90 -16.27 9.46
C VAL A 604 31.53 -16.94 9.55
N ALA A 605 30.47 -16.17 9.33
CA ALA A 605 29.11 -16.70 9.33
C ALA A 605 28.69 -17.35 8.02
N ASN A 606 29.41 -17.08 6.92
CA ASN A 606 29.05 -17.41 5.55
C ASN A 606 27.70 -16.80 5.17
N SER A 607 27.58 -15.49 5.35
CA SER A 607 26.33 -14.73 5.16
C SER A 607 26.63 -13.39 4.49
N ILE A 608 25.74 -12.93 3.61
CA ILE A 608 25.83 -11.62 2.94
C ILE A 608 24.90 -10.64 3.64
N TYR A 609 25.43 -9.52 4.13
CA TYR A 609 24.64 -8.36 4.52
C TYR A 609 24.33 -7.51 3.28
N VAL A 610 23.06 -7.31 2.94
CA VAL A 610 22.66 -6.48 1.80
C VAL A 610 22.85 -5.01 2.17
N ALA A 611 23.88 -4.37 1.61
CA ALA A 611 24.35 -3.05 2.01
C ALA A 611 23.83 -1.92 1.12
N ASP A 612 23.58 -2.19 -0.16
CA ASP A 612 23.02 -1.20 -1.10
C ASP A 612 22.27 -1.87 -2.26
N MET A 613 21.21 -1.21 -2.71
CA MET A 613 20.43 -1.54 -3.90
C MET A 613 19.89 -0.23 -4.52
N ASP A 614 19.92 -0.12 -5.84
CA ASP A 614 19.29 1.00 -6.58
C ASP A 614 18.92 0.56 -8.01
N TYR A 615 17.99 1.26 -8.64
CA TYR A 615 17.72 1.11 -10.07
C TYR A 615 18.95 1.54 -10.89
N LEU A 616 19.24 0.76 -11.93
CA LEU A 616 20.15 1.15 -12.98
C LEU A 616 19.38 1.86 -14.10
N GLU A 617 19.91 3.00 -14.53
CA GLU A 617 19.27 3.83 -15.55
C GLU A 617 19.45 3.23 -16.95
N SER A 618 18.34 3.09 -17.67
CA SER A 618 18.34 2.80 -19.10
C SER A 618 18.62 4.08 -19.90
N PRO A 619 19.42 4.01 -20.98
CA PRO A 619 19.62 5.12 -21.90
C PRO A 619 18.37 5.48 -22.71
N ASP A 620 17.36 4.60 -22.72
CA ASP A 620 16.06 4.83 -23.32
C ASP A 620 15.01 4.71 -22.20
N THR A 621 14.76 5.83 -21.52
CA THR A 621 13.73 5.94 -20.49
C THR A 621 12.51 6.59 -21.10
N ARG A 622 11.35 5.94 -20.95
CA ARG A 622 10.05 6.40 -21.43
C ARG A 622 9.25 7.02 -20.31
N GLU A 623 8.23 7.80 -20.67
CA GLU A 623 7.33 8.48 -19.75
C GLU A 623 5.90 8.45 -20.29
N VAL A 624 4.93 8.09 -19.46
CA VAL A 624 3.49 8.29 -19.68
C VAL A 624 2.90 8.74 -18.35
N GLY A 625 2.05 9.78 -18.35
CA GLY A 625 1.43 10.30 -17.12
C GLY A 625 2.42 10.66 -16.01
N GLY A 626 3.62 11.16 -16.34
CA GLY A 626 4.66 11.47 -15.35
C GLY A 626 5.30 10.26 -14.65
N VAL A 627 4.95 9.02 -15.04
CA VAL A 627 5.59 7.79 -14.59
C VAL A 627 6.65 7.37 -15.59
N TYR A 628 7.88 7.19 -15.10
CA TYR A 628 9.02 6.80 -15.92
C TYR A 628 9.26 5.30 -15.87
N TYR A 629 9.66 4.71 -17.00
CA TYR A 629 10.01 3.29 -17.08
C TYR A 629 11.14 3.03 -18.08
N PRO A 630 11.96 1.99 -17.86
CA PRO A 630 13.08 1.68 -18.74
C PRO A 630 12.63 0.95 -20.01
N GLN A 631 13.33 1.22 -21.11
CA GLN A 631 13.37 0.32 -22.27
C GLN A 631 14.79 -0.22 -22.44
N TRP A 632 14.96 -1.52 -22.31
CA TRP A 632 16.26 -2.18 -22.49
C TRP A 632 16.43 -2.67 -23.94
N GLY A 633 17.69 -2.67 -24.41
CA GLY A 633 18.18 -3.13 -25.73
C GLY A 633 17.13 -3.59 -26.76
N LYS A 634 17.05 -2.90 -27.91
CA LYS A 634 16.02 -3.10 -28.96
C LYS A 634 15.81 -4.53 -29.48
N ASP A 635 16.82 -5.40 -29.38
CA ASP A 635 16.79 -6.80 -29.85
C ASP A 635 16.92 -7.80 -28.68
N GLY A 636 16.74 -7.36 -27.44
CA GLY A 636 16.89 -8.20 -26.24
C GLY A 636 18.33 -8.61 -25.92
N VAL A 637 19.34 -8.05 -26.60
CA VAL A 637 20.77 -8.36 -26.37
C VAL A 637 21.59 -7.10 -26.21
N PHE A 638 22.27 -6.96 -25.08
CA PHE A 638 23.15 -5.82 -24.79
C PHE A 638 24.21 -6.16 -23.72
N THR A 639 25.29 -5.39 -23.69
CA THR A 639 26.28 -5.44 -22.62
C THR A 639 26.01 -4.30 -21.65
N LEU A 640 25.66 -4.63 -20.41
CA LEU A 640 25.50 -3.68 -19.33
C LEU A 640 26.83 -3.40 -18.66
N ASN A 641 27.15 -2.13 -18.46
CA ASN A 641 28.33 -1.66 -17.74
C ASN A 641 27.88 -0.70 -16.63
N PHE A 642 28.43 -0.87 -15.43
CA PHE A 642 28.19 0.01 -14.29
C PHE A 642 29.50 0.26 -13.55
N THR A 643 29.78 1.50 -13.15
CA THR A 643 30.97 1.83 -12.35
C THR A 643 30.56 2.05 -10.91
N TRP A 644 31.12 1.24 -10.00
CA TRP A 644 30.87 1.28 -8.57
C TRP A 644 32.05 1.91 -7.84
N ASP A 645 31.79 2.99 -7.13
CA ASP A 645 32.65 3.53 -6.06
C ASP A 645 32.26 2.82 -4.75
N PRO A 646 33.22 2.34 -3.91
CA PRO A 646 32.91 1.65 -2.66
C PRO A 646 32.25 2.56 -1.60
N ILE A 647 31.00 2.93 -1.86
CA ILE A 647 30.13 3.78 -1.05
C ILE A 647 28.89 2.97 -0.65
N VAL A 648 28.52 3.11 0.62
CA VAL A 648 27.28 2.58 1.22
C VAL A 648 26.53 3.71 1.93
N PHE A 649 25.28 3.47 2.29
CA PHE A 649 24.40 4.49 2.86
C PHE A 649 24.03 4.14 4.30
N ALA A 650 23.90 5.18 5.13
CA ALA A 650 23.54 5.05 6.54
C ALA A 650 22.44 6.02 6.92
N LEU A 651 21.62 5.62 7.89
CA LEU A 651 20.77 6.52 8.65
C LEU A 651 21.59 7.22 9.72
N SER A 652 21.32 8.50 9.94
CA SER A 652 21.93 9.30 11.00
C SER A 652 20.89 10.07 11.79
N ASP A 653 20.95 9.99 13.12
CA ASP A 653 20.19 10.86 14.03
C ASP A 653 20.99 12.10 14.48
N GLY A 654 22.11 12.37 13.81
CA GLY A 654 23.07 13.42 14.15
C GLY A 654 24.10 13.03 15.20
N SER A 655 23.85 11.95 15.96
CA SER A 655 24.77 11.43 16.99
C SER A 655 25.23 9.99 16.71
N THR A 656 24.34 9.19 16.13
CA THR A 656 24.51 7.77 15.83
C THR A 656 24.30 7.58 14.35
N SER A 657 25.19 6.79 13.74
CA SER A 657 25.10 6.37 12.34
C SER A 657 24.96 4.85 12.24
N ALA A 658 24.03 4.42 11.39
CA ALA A 658 23.72 3.02 11.14
C ALA A 658 23.60 2.76 9.64
N VAL A 659 24.49 1.93 9.08
CA VAL A 659 24.34 1.45 7.70
C VAL A 659 22.97 0.81 7.54
N ALA A 660 22.27 1.19 6.49
CA ALA A 660 20.91 0.76 6.23
C ALA A 660 20.70 0.52 4.74
N LEU A 661 19.87 -0.48 4.43
CA LEU A 661 19.43 -0.71 3.06
C LEU A 661 18.36 0.33 2.71
N PHE A 662 18.72 1.25 1.83
CA PHE A 662 17.77 2.17 1.20
C PHE A 662 17.17 1.47 -0.02
N THR A 663 15.89 1.13 0.03
CA THR A 663 15.17 0.50 -1.09
C THR A 663 14.61 1.57 -2.01
N PRO A 664 14.88 1.55 -3.34
CA PRO A 664 14.31 2.52 -4.27
C PRO A 664 12.80 2.31 -4.48
N GLU A 665 12.00 3.38 -4.47
CA GLU A 665 10.53 3.28 -4.56
C GLU A 665 9.95 3.57 -5.96
N ASN A 666 10.65 4.35 -6.79
CA ASN A 666 10.17 4.77 -8.12
C ASN A 666 11.33 4.74 -9.11
N TYR A 667 11.13 4.42 -10.38
CA TYR A 667 12.18 4.49 -11.41
C TYR A 667 12.23 5.87 -12.11
N GLY A 668 13.39 6.24 -12.69
CA GLY A 668 13.55 7.34 -13.64
C GLY A 668 13.43 8.78 -13.11
N GLN A 669 12.99 8.97 -11.87
CA GLN A 669 12.95 10.28 -11.22
C GLN A 669 14.34 10.89 -11.03
N SER A 670 14.39 12.23 -11.01
CA SER A 670 15.62 12.97 -10.71
C SER A 670 16.16 12.57 -9.33
N ALA A 671 17.46 12.73 -9.09
CA ALA A 671 18.03 12.41 -7.78
C ALA A 671 17.42 13.19 -6.60
N ALA A 672 16.87 14.38 -6.86
CA ALA A 672 16.18 15.18 -5.84
C ALA A 672 14.74 14.68 -5.59
N ASP A 673 14.13 14.02 -6.57
CA ASP A 673 12.75 13.54 -6.50
C ASP A 673 12.67 12.04 -6.23
N ALA A 674 13.77 11.31 -6.37
CA ALA A 674 13.86 9.89 -6.09
C ALA A 674 13.58 9.61 -4.61
N THR A 675 12.58 8.76 -4.37
CA THR A 675 12.22 8.32 -3.03
C THR A 675 12.88 6.98 -2.73
N TYR A 676 13.37 6.85 -1.50
CA TYR A 676 13.92 5.62 -0.96
C TYR A 676 13.30 5.31 0.38
N SER A 677 13.27 4.05 0.76
CA SER A 677 12.79 3.65 2.07
C SER A 677 13.80 2.86 2.87
N VAL A 678 13.68 2.92 4.19
CA VAL A 678 14.44 2.08 5.11
C VAL A 678 13.48 1.35 6.04
N GLU A 679 13.68 0.04 6.15
CA GLU A 679 12.87 -0.81 7.01
C GLU A 679 13.50 -1.01 8.39
N GLY A 680 12.64 -1.16 9.39
CA GLY A 680 13.06 -1.33 10.76
C GLY A 680 11.91 -1.61 11.71
N LEU A 681 12.26 -1.61 12.99
CA LEU A 681 11.32 -1.70 14.08
C LEU A 681 11.21 -0.33 14.75
N TYR A 682 10.06 0.30 14.61
CA TYR A 682 9.71 1.52 15.33
C TYR A 682 9.24 1.15 16.73
N THR A 683 9.73 1.87 17.75
CA THR A 683 9.33 1.66 19.14
C THR A 683 8.92 2.98 19.78
N PHE A 684 7.69 3.02 20.25
CA PHE A 684 7.10 4.17 20.95
C PHE A 684 7.75 4.33 22.33
N ALA A 685 8.16 5.54 22.66
CA ALA A 685 8.80 5.87 23.93
C ALA A 685 7.83 5.79 25.11
N GLU A 686 6.57 6.18 24.89
CA GLU A 686 5.55 6.25 25.93
C GLU A 686 5.07 4.86 26.35
N THR A 687 4.75 4.01 25.37
CA THR A 687 4.17 2.68 25.62
C THR A 687 5.22 1.57 25.66
N GLY A 688 6.39 1.77 25.02
CA GLY A 688 7.38 0.73 24.78
C GLY A 688 6.97 -0.28 23.71
N GLU A 689 5.82 -0.08 23.06
CA GLU A 689 5.33 -0.94 21.99
C GLU A 689 6.21 -0.81 20.75
N SER A 690 6.46 -1.94 20.07
CA SER A 690 7.19 -1.98 18.82
C SER A 690 6.32 -2.44 17.65
N ARG A 691 6.51 -1.81 16.49
CA ARG A 691 5.84 -2.14 15.22
C ARG A 691 6.83 -2.13 14.07
N LYS A 692 6.61 -2.99 13.08
CA LYS A 692 7.34 -2.93 11.81
C LYS A 692 7.08 -1.58 11.17
N ALA A 693 8.12 -0.96 10.65
CA ALA A 693 8.03 0.38 10.10
C ALA A 693 8.92 0.57 8.87
N LYS A 694 8.52 1.54 8.05
CA LYS A 694 9.19 1.97 6.83
C LYS A 694 9.33 3.48 6.86
N LEU A 695 10.57 3.97 6.85
CA LEU A 695 10.89 5.40 6.79
C LEU A 695 11.16 5.76 5.34
N TYR A 696 10.46 6.76 4.80
CA TYR A 696 10.66 7.24 3.44
C TYR A 696 11.54 8.47 3.42
N PHE A 697 12.49 8.52 2.49
CA PHE A 697 13.47 9.58 2.32
C PHE A 697 13.44 10.11 0.90
N GLN A 698 13.66 11.41 0.75
CA GLN A 698 13.85 12.09 -0.53
C GLN A 698 14.86 13.22 -0.31
N ASP A 699 15.79 13.39 -1.26
CA ASP A 699 16.88 14.38 -1.20
C ASP A 699 17.55 14.44 0.20
N GLU A 700 17.94 13.27 0.72
CA GLU A 700 18.63 13.09 2.01
C GLU A 700 17.78 13.30 3.27
N ALA A 701 16.55 13.80 3.15
CA ALA A 701 15.67 14.09 4.27
C ALA A 701 14.58 13.04 4.45
N LEU A 702 14.32 12.65 5.71
CA LEU A 702 13.13 11.88 6.07
C LEU A 702 11.87 12.65 5.68
N GLN A 703 10.93 11.97 5.04
CA GLN A 703 9.66 12.50 4.57
C GLN A 703 8.51 12.00 5.43
N SER A 704 8.47 10.69 5.70
CA SER A 704 7.36 10.04 6.41
C SER A 704 7.80 8.74 7.08
N VAL A 705 7.03 8.31 8.09
CA VAL A 705 7.23 7.07 8.83
C VAL A 705 5.94 6.28 8.79
N PHE A 706 5.93 5.12 8.16
CA PHE A 706 4.76 4.24 8.16
C PHE A 706 4.99 3.06 9.10
N ILE A 707 4.00 2.72 9.93
CA ILE A 707 3.96 1.46 10.68
C ILE A 707 2.91 0.53 10.07
N PHE A 708 3.06 -0.77 10.30
CA PHE A 708 2.14 -1.79 9.80
C PHE A 708 1.41 -2.46 10.98
N THR A 709 0.11 -2.71 10.83
CA THR A 709 -0.77 -3.21 11.89
C THR A 709 -0.49 -4.66 12.27
N GLY A 710 -0.07 -5.51 11.32
CA GLY A 710 0.32 -6.90 11.58
C GLY A 710 1.79 -7.10 11.94
N GLN A 711 2.09 -8.16 12.70
CA GLN A 711 3.41 -8.40 13.28
C GLN A 711 4.50 -8.76 12.25
N GLU A 712 4.11 -9.20 11.04
CA GLU A 712 5.03 -9.52 9.94
C GLU A 712 5.16 -8.41 8.88
N GLY A 713 4.60 -7.23 9.12
CA GLY A 713 4.54 -6.16 8.10
C GLY A 713 3.45 -6.38 7.05
N VAL A 714 2.52 -7.30 7.32
CA VAL A 714 1.24 -7.52 6.65
C VAL A 714 0.18 -6.66 7.36
N GLY A 715 -0.81 -6.12 6.64
CA GLY A 715 -1.86 -5.26 7.19
C GLY A 715 -1.78 -3.81 6.69
N ALA A 716 -2.85 -3.04 6.91
CA ALA A 716 -2.96 -1.66 6.46
C ALA A 716 -1.80 -0.81 7.03
N PRO A 717 -1.00 -0.16 6.18
CA PRO A 717 0.02 0.77 6.65
C PRO A 717 -0.64 2.06 7.15
N ARG A 718 -0.11 2.63 8.24
CA ARG A 718 -0.47 3.98 8.68
C ARG A 718 0.77 4.83 8.84
N GLU A 719 0.69 6.07 8.38
CA GLU A 719 1.68 7.08 8.70
C GLU A 719 1.60 7.47 10.18
N VAL A 720 2.70 7.31 10.89
CA VAL A 720 2.88 7.76 12.27
C VAL A 720 3.85 8.91 12.22
N THR A 721 3.83 9.78 13.22
CA THR A 721 5.03 10.58 13.46
C THR A 721 5.75 10.30 14.76
N SER A 722 7.06 10.36 14.60
CA SER A 722 8.07 10.32 15.64
C SER A 722 7.90 11.39 16.71
N GLN A 723 7.81 10.93 17.94
CA GLN A 723 7.99 11.75 19.14
C GLN A 723 9.44 11.69 19.63
N SER A 724 9.86 12.73 20.36
CA SER A 724 11.17 12.76 20.98
C SER A 724 11.31 11.61 21.97
N GLY A 725 12.31 10.78 21.76
CA GLY A 725 12.59 9.59 22.55
C GLY A 725 12.11 8.29 21.93
N ASP A 726 11.27 8.33 20.89
CA ASP A 726 10.95 7.17 20.07
C ASP A 726 12.23 6.62 19.45
N THR A 727 12.23 5.35 19.10
CA THR A 727 13.42 4.72 18.53
C THR A 727 13.09 3.93 17.29
N PHE A 728 14.07 3.85 16.39
CA PHE A 728 14.00 3.04 15.20
C PHE A 728 15.21 2.12 15.16
N THR A 729 14.95 0.82 15.15
CA THR A 729 15.99 -0.19 15.00
C THR A 729 16.03 -0.66 13.56
N VAL A 730 17.12 -0.36 12.86
CA VAL A 730 17.31 -0.74 11.46
C VAL A 730 17.19 -2.25 11.33
N GLN A 731 16.41 -2.72 10.35
CA GLN A 731 16.31 -4.13 10.04
C GLN A 731 17.35 -4.49 8.98
N GLU A 732 18.41 -5.18 9.40
CA GLU A 732 19.48 -5.64 8.52
C GLU A 732 19.01 -6.86 7.72
N ARG A 733 19.08 -6.78 6.40
CA ARG A 733 18.78 -7.91 5.50
C ARG A 733 20.02 -8.78 5.30
N TRP A 734 19.88 -10.07 5.54
CA TRP A 734 20.97 -11.04 5.46
C TRP A 734 20.59 -12.25 4.62
N LEU A 735 21.50 -12.66 3.73
CA LEU A 735 21.40 -13.86 2.91
C LEU A 735 22.39 -14.90 3.44
N ASP A 736 21.91 -15.98 4.05
CA ASP A 736 22.75 -17.10 4.48
C ASP A 736 23.14 -17.96 3.28
N ILE A 737 24.42 -18.32 3.19
CA ILE A 737 24.97 -19.04 2.05
C ILE A 737 25.34 -20.48 2.45
N SER A 738 25.04 -21.43 1.57
CA SER A 738 25.50 -22.82 1.63
C SER A 738 27.03 -22.95 1.49
N ALA A 739 27.56 -24.11 1.85
CA ALA A 739 28.94 -24.48 1.52
C ALA A 739 29.22 -24.54 0.01
N SER A 740 28.18 -24.69 -0.81
CA SER A 740 28.24 -24.61 -2.28
C SER A 740 28.14 -23.19 -2.84
N GLY A 741 27.94 -22.18 -1.99
CA GLY A 741 27.82 -20.77 -2.38
C GLY A 741 26.42 -20.34 -2.87
N ALA A 742 25.44 -21.24 -2.86
CA ALA A 742 24.02 -20.91 -3.09
C ALA A 742 23.40 -20.26 -1.84
N ILE A 743 22.50 -19.30 -2.03
CA ILE A 743 21.68 -18.74 -0.94
C ILE A 743 20.77 -19.85 -0.41
N GLU A 744 20.79 -20.10 0.90
CA GLU A 744 19.95 -21.11 1.58
C GLU A 744 18.77 -20.49 2.32
N ALA A 745 18.92 -19.26 2.79
CA ALA A 745 17.86 -18.56 3.52
C ALA A 745 18.08 -17.06 3.44
N GLU A 746 16.98 -16.33 3.35
CA GLU A 746 16.93 -14.91 3.65
C GLU A 746 16.41 -14.71 5.07
N SER A 747 16.92 -13.71 5.77
CA SER A 747 16.41 -13.35 7.09
C SER A 747 16.76 -11.92 7.45
N SER A 748 16.04 -11.40 8.43
CA SER A 748 16.37 -10.11 9.02
C SER A 748 17.03 -10.22 10.39
N GLN A 749 17.93 -9.28 10.70
CA GLN A 749 18.55 -9.12 12.00
C GLN A 749 18.34 -7.68 12.49
N ALA A 750 18.05 -7.49 13.78
CA ALA A 750 18.00 -6.15 14.38
C ALA A 750 19.41 -5.51 14.39
N GLY A 751 19.57 -4.40 13.68
CA GLY A 751 20.80 -3.62 13.59
C GLY A 751 20.97 -2.62 14.72
N LYS A 752 21.61 -1.48 14.41
CA LYS A 752 21.74 -0.37 15.36
C LYS A 752 20.38 0.32 15.54
N THR A 753 20.13 0.77 16.78
CA THR A 753 18.95 1.57 17.13
C THR A 753 19.33 3.04 17.14
N LEU A 754 18.57 3.84 16.41
CA LEU A 754 18.64 5.31 16.41
C LEU A 754 17.49 5.88 17.24
N ARG A 755 17.66 7.10 17.74
CA ARG A 755 16.66 7.75 18.59
C ARG A 755 16.18 9.04 17.94
N PHE A 756 14.87 9.16 17.79
CA PHE A 756 14.24 10.43 17.39
C PHE A 756 14.46 11.46 18.50
N GLY A 757 14.98 12.63 18.13
CA GLY A 757 15.29 13.74 19.03
C GLY A 757 15.07 15.07 18.34
N ASP A 758 15.86 16.09 18.70
CA ASP A 758 15.72 17.44 18.11
C ASP A 758 16.21 17.53 16.66
N GLN A 759 16.99 16.55 16.20
CA GLN A 759 17.42 16.41 14.81
C GLN A 759 16.66 15.26 14.15
N VAL A 760 16.10 15.55 12.98
CA VAL A 760 15.44 14.52 12.18
C VAL A 760 16.47 13.65 11.48
N PHE A 761 16.09 12.39 11.28
CA PHE A 761 16.94 11.46 10.59
C PHE A 761 17.26 11.94 9.18
N THR A 762 18.53 11.85 8.83
CA THR A 762 19.00 12.05 7.47
C THR A 762 19.62 10.75 6.98
N TRP A 763 19.73 10.60 5.67
CA TRP A 763 20.70 9.64 5.14
C TRP A 763 22.08 10.29 5.02
N GLU A 764 23.13 9.49 5.08
CA GLU A 764 24.50 9.91 4.78
C GLU A 764 25.25 8.86 3.97
N GLN A 765 26.34 9.29 3.32
CA GLN A 765 27.23 8.43 2.54
C GLN A 765 28.45 8.06 3.37
N LEU A 766 28.80 6.78 3.39
CA LEU A 766 29.99 6.25 4.04
C LEU A 766 30.83 5.49 3.01
N TYR A 767 32.15 5.54 3.15
CA TYR A 767 33.00 4.55 2.50
C TYR A 767 32.65 3.17 3.05
N ALA A 768 32.57 2.19 2.16
CA ALA A 768 32.38 0.79 2.52
C ALA A 768 33.45 0.32 3.53
N ALA A 769 33.01 -0.55 4.44
CA ALA A 769 33.90 -1.21 5.38
C ALA A 769 34.98 -2.00 4.62
N GLN A 770 36.15 -2.18 5.23
CA GLN A 770 37.16 -3.06 4.64
C GLN A 770 36.66 -4.52 4.70
N GLY A 771 36.81 -5.25 3.60
CA GLY A 771 36.40 -6.67 3.54
C GLY A 771 36.02 -7.15 2.15
N GLU A 772 35.41 -8.33 2.10
CA GLU A 772 34.94 -8.93 0.86
C GLU A 772 33.49 -8.52 0.59
N TYR A 773 33.21 -8.13 -0.65
CA TYR A 773 31.90 -7.73 -1.13
C TYR A 773 31.42 -8.62 -2.26
N ILE A 774 30.12 -8.85 -2.29
CA ILE A 774 29.38 -9.44 -3.40
C ILE A 774 28.69 -8.31 -4.12
N LEU A 775 29.09 -8.05 -5.36
CA LEU A 775 28.50 -7.03 -6.22
C LEU A 775 27.78 -7.70 -7.37
N GLY A 776 26.69 -7.10 -7.86
CA GLY A 776 25.95 -7.71 -8.93
C GLY A 776 24.86 -6.88 -9.57
N PHE A 777 24.18 -7.52 -10.52
CA PHE A 777 22.97 -7.03 -11.14
C PHE A 777 21.82 -7.98 -10.80
N LEU A 778 20.68 -7.44 -10.40
CA LEU A 778 19.41 -8.17 -10.34
C LEU A 778 18.60 -7.73 -11.55
N ILE A 779 18.43 -8.63 -12.52
CA ILE A 779 17.59 -8.36 -13.68
C ILE A 779 16.20 -8.85 -13.32
N GLU A 780 15.20 -7.99 -13.32
CA GLU A 780 13.81 -8.34 -13.03
C GLU A 780 13.03 -8.45 -14.33
N ASP A 781 12.18 -9.48 -14.44
CA ASP A 781 11.21 -9.57 -15.54
C ASP A 781 9.86 -8.93 -15.17
N MET A 782 8.97 -8.81 -16.16
CA MET A 782 7.67 -8.15 -16.00
C MET A 782 6.65 -8.97 -15.17
N ASP A 783 6.99 -10.17 -14.74
CA ASP A 783 6.19 -10.98 -13.80
C ASP A 783 6.74 -10.93 -12.37
N GLY A 784 7.85 -10.20 -12.15
CA GLY A 784 8.50 -9.99 -10.85
C GLY A 784 9.59 -11.00 -10.52
N ASN A 785 10.01 -11.87 -11.45
CA ASN A 785 11.08 -12.82 -11.20
C ASN A 785 12.44 -12.15 -11.36
N GLN A 786 13.39 -12.51 -10.50
CA GLN A 786 14.73 -11.94 -10.50
C GLN A 786 15.79 -12.94 -10.98
N TYR A 787 16.66 -12.49 -11.88
CA TYR A 787 17.79 -13.22 -12.47
C TYR A 787 19.09 -12.58 -11.97
N PRO A 788 19.55 -12.92 -10.75
CA PRO A 788 20.74 -12.30 -10.20
C PRO A 788 22.01 -12.81 -10.88
N VAL A 789 22.98 -11.92 -11.07
CA VAL A 789 24.37 -12.27 -11.35
C VAL A 789 25.29 -11.52 -10.41
N TYR A 790 26.26 -12.23 -9.83
CA TYR A 790 27.15 -11.68 -8.82
C TYR A 790 28.62 -11.91 -9.15
N THR A 791 29.48 -11.12 -8.54
CA THR A 791 30.93 -11.28 -8.50
C THR A 791 31.47 -10.86 -7.14
N LYS A 792 32.64 -11.37 -6.77
CA LYS A 792 33.31 -11.04 -5.51
C LYS A 792 34.42 -10.01 -5.74
N VAL A 793 34.47 -8.99 -4.89
CA VAL A 793 35.43 -7.89 -4.93
C VAL A 793 35.93 -7.61 -3.50
N SER A 794 37.22 -7.29 -3.36
CA SER A 794 37.78 -6.85 -2.08
C SER A 794 37.74 -5.32 -1.99
N VAL A 795 37.32 -4.78 -0.84
CA VAL A 795 37.38 -3.34 -0.53
C VAL A 795 38.52 -3.07 0.44
N GLU A 796 39.39 -2.10 0.12
CA GLU A 796 40.56 -1.69 0.93
C GLU A 796 40.39 -0.38 1.72
#